data_AF-A0A7X5EB37-F1
#
_entry.id   AF-A0A7X5EB37-F1
#
_cell.length_a   1.000
_cell.length_b   1.000
_cell.length_c   1.000
_cell.angle_alpha   90.00
_cell.angle_beta   90.00
_cell.angle_gamma   90.00
#
_symmetry.space_group_name_H-M   'P 1'
#
loop_
_entity.id
_entity.type
_entity.pdbx_description
1 polymer ?
#
loop_
_entity_poly.entity_id
_entity_poly.type
_entity_poly.pdbx_seq_one_letter_code
_entity_poly.pdbx_strand_id
1 'polypeptide(L)'
;MYKKVAEKLYENFVVNTSVAAIQQEKSKYFTVKSPITVSLIEEMLRGGHSIGTYQQQTNQNKLRWICFDFDCKNQNRDELKILKREYVDALISKLEELHISYLLEFSGRRGIHVWIFLDQVITKDLAFTIVTKLRDSFYYKIVMDGRFGLDCFPKTGSGKVNNKYGLQVKLPLSRHQLGTYSYFIDKDEDQFNSVESLDEKFLSNQLTFLEGIKKNSIEQIVDKLAITQKISTENIIKYHKKILVGKREISLDEIREVFVLDEILSSIWLHIADGRLTSLERIVLLGVFGHMENGEQLLLEILKKQQNYNSQITHNMIAKYKKYYFPITFNYLYELYNNRNCPIEKRDMFIDEYIFKALDIPYHMSNVNDFSNKINFVENIIEKEINYFMYNDEVYHLQTLNKLNSFSYYDYCKIEEIISKIERGKYSVPSKIEFRKYIRNEEDKQRILISLGAQERVITTALVNKMIMYLQKDYSSYSYHLNFGIGGDVFYPWISSWMRFKNDISQYFSYPIFENYVCAKMDIKGFYDNIYLQTMFENILQHKKIKEYEKFKNIYKYLNSINEKIMLESVGDLRGVPQGPAYARVLAEIVLEEMISQFFMSNSMYQEVKSYRYVDDMFMFFPSTIDGEMLIRDLAGFLEEKGLYLNLKKTKNYGKIGELSLVDKLELQEFRDLNYDVFQVREDNWINTIDKAEFENVYIRYIYRKNNWDINDANLIFSDKVSNTLQEKYFEEFYERILSSQFGRGSLFRKFYNRIFNDVTKSHSFFYNRDYVKIPADSINFKNMLCMLVLCIDNISLNIDKDGILTLKEYLKKCEISEEVQNAEILLELKLQEKEEREC
;
A
#
# COMPACT_ATOMS: atom_id res chain seq x y z
N MET A 1 26.01 7.75 -18.41
CA MET A 1 26.60 6.49 -17.88
C MET A 1 26.42 6.34 -16.36
N TYR A 2 26.89 7.30 -15.55
CA TYR A 2 26.79 7.28 -14.08
C TYR A 2 25.44 6.81 -13.50
N LYS A 3 24.33 7.43 -13.95
CA LYS A 3 22.99 7.04 -13.50
C LYS A 3 22.66 5.55 -13.71
N LYS A 4 22.99 4.98 -14.87
CA LYS A 4 22.75 3.55 -15.18
C LYS A 4 23.53 2.64 -14.24
N VAL A 5 24.79 2.98 -13.98
CA VAL A 5 25.64 2.25 -13.03
C VAL A 5 25.09 2.37 -11.61
N ALA A 6 24.67 3.57 -11.20
CA ALA A 6 24.07 3.82 -9.89
C ALA A 6 22.76 3.04 -9.68
N GLU A 7 21.89 2.97 -10.69
CA GLU A 7 20.67 2.15 -10.68
C GLU A 7 21.00 0.67 -10.44
N LYS A 8 21.98 0.13 -11.17
CA LYS A 8 22.41 -1.26 -11.01
C LYS A 8 23.07 -1.55 -9.66
N LEU A 9 23.87 -0.63 -9.14
CA LEU A 9 24.43 -0.74 -7.79
C LEU A 9 23.32 -0.73 -6.73
N TYR A 10 22.35 0.17 -6.88
CA TYR A 10 21.20 0.24 -5.98
C TYR A 10 20.40 -1.07 -5.97
N GLU A 11 20.01 -1.55 -7.15
CA GLU A 11 19.18 -2.74 -7.32
C GLU A 11 19.78 -4.00 -6.68
N ASN A 12 21.10 -4.17 -6.82
CA ASN A 12 21.80 -5.40 -6.45
C ASN A 12 22.38 -5.36 -5.02
N PHE A 13 22.95 -4.23 -4.59
CA PHE A 13 23.71 -4.17 -3.35
C PHE A 13 22.95 -3.52 -2.18
N VAL A 14 21.95 -2.66 -2.42
CA VAL A 14 21.25 -1.98 -1.33
C VAL A 14 20.17 -2.88 -0.74
N VAL A 15 20.36 -3.29 0.53
CA VAL A 15 19.36 -4.06 1.30
C VAL A 15 18.66 -3.16 2.30
N ASN A 16 19.42 -2.44 3.13
CA ASN A 16 18.87 -1.42 4.00
C ASN A 16 18.71 -0.11 3.23
N THR A 17 17.47 0.23 2.91
CA THR A 17 17.15 1.48 2.22
C THR A 17 17.03 2.67 3.17
N SER A 18 17.08 2.48 4.49
CA SER A 18 16.79 3.53 5.49
C SER A 18 18.01 4.16 6.14
N VAL A 19 19.19 3.55 5.99
CA VAL A 19 20.45 4.02 6.57
C VAL A 19 21.62 3.81 5.62
N ALA A 20 22.58 4.72 5.67
CA ALA A 20 23.83 4.66 4.90
C ALA A 20 25.04 4.78 5.84
N ALA A 21 26.19 4.24 5.44
CA ALA A 21 27.46 4.50 6.11
C ALA A 21 28.29 5.47 5.27
N ILE A 22 28.78 6.57 5.84
CA ILE A 22 29.60 7.57 5.10
C ILE A 22 30.99 7.64 5.71
N GLN A 23 32.02 7.74 4.87
CA GLN A 23 33.41 7.86 5.30
C GLN A 23 33.77 9.34 5.60
N GLN A 24 34.19 9.67 6.82
CA GLN A 24 34.74 11.00 7.19
C GLN A 24 36.24 11.11 6.90
N GLU A 25 36.82 12.31 6.92
CA GLU A 25 38.24 12.66 6.61
C GLU A 25 39.35 11.83 7.30
N LYS A 26 39.00 10.92 8.24
CA LYS A 26 39.92 9.99 8.91
C LYS A 26 39.64 8.51 8.59
N SER A 27 38.99 8.24 7.45
CA SER A 27 38.63 6.89 6.97
C SER A 27 37.69 6.06 7.83
N LYS A 28 37.12 6.63 8.90
CA LYS A 28 36.07 5.98 9.71
C LYS A 28 34.70 6.19 9.09
N TYR A 29 33.88 5.13 9.11
CA TYR A 29 32.48 5.20 8.68
C TYR A 29 31.57 5.55 9.86
N PHE A 30 30.59 6.41 9.63
CA PHE A 30 29.50 6.67 10.56
C PHE A 30 28.15 6.36 9.92
N THR A 31 27.23 5.83 10.72
CA THR A 31 25.86 5.57 10.27
C THR A 31 25.10 6.89 10.18
N VAL A 32 24.62 7.20 8.98
CA VAL A 32 23.66 8.27 8.76
C VAL A 32 22.27 7.68 8.65
N LYS A 33 21.34 8.17 9.47
CA LYS A 33 19.92 7.80 9.45
C LYS A 33 19.20 8.49 8.28
N SER A 34 19.61 8.17 7.06
CA SER A 34 19.04 8.70 5.83
C SER A 34 19.07 7.62 4.75
N PRO A 35 18.05 7.54 3.87
CA PRO A 35 17.96 6.48 2.90
C PRO A 35 19.11 6.48 1.89
N ILE A 36 19.55 5.31 1.44
CA ILE A 36 20.39 5.23 0.24
C ILE A 36 19.47 5.42 -0.96
N THR A 37 19.84 6.29 -1.89
CA THR A 37 19.09 6.56 -3.13
C THR A 37 20.00 6.39 -4.34
N VAL A 38 19.41 6.19 -5.53
CA VAL A 38 20.17 6.15 -6.79
C VAL A 38 20.94 7.45 -7.00
N SER A 39 20.33 8.61 -6.71
CA SER A 39 20.99 9.91 -6.81
C SER A 39 22.20 10.01 -5.89
N LEU A 40 22.10 9.53 -4.65
CA LEU A 40 23.23 9.51 -3.72
C LEU A 40 24.40 8.64 -4.25
N ILE A 41 24.09 7.49 -4.87
CA ILE A 41 25.11 6.64 -5.50
C ILE A 41 25.69 7.31 -6.76
N GLU A 42 24.86 8.01 -7.55
CA GLU A 42 25.33 8.76 -8.71
C GLU A 42 26.36 9.83 -8.29
N GLU A 43 26.05 10.60 -7.23
CA GLU A 43 26.96 11.61 -6.70
C GLU A 43 28.20 11.00 -6.04
N MET A 44 28.08 9.84 -5.40
CA MET A 44 29.24 9.09 -4.88
C MET A 44 30.23 8.76 -5.99
N LEU A 45 29.74 8.28 -7.14
CA LEU A 45 30.57 7.95 -8.30
C LEU A 45 31.21 9.20 -8.92
N ARG A 46 30.48 10.33 -8.99
CA ARG A 46 30.98 11.59 -9.57
C ARG A 46 31.98 12.31 -8.67
N GLY A 47 31.66 12.39 -7.38
CA GLY A 47 32.42 13.15 -6.38
C GLY A 47 33.60 12.38 -5.76
N GLY A 48 33.76 11.09 -6.06
CA GLY A 48 34.82 10.26 -5.49
C GLY A 48 34.67 10.06 -3.99
N HIS A 49 33.43 9.84 -3.54
CA HIS A 49 33.11 9.58 -2.16
C HIS A 49 33.04 8.07 -1.88
N SER A 50 32.96 7.71 -0.59
CA SER A 50 32.77 6.34 -0.14
C SER A 50 31.51 6.19 0.69
N ILE A 51 30.60 5.35 0.21
CA ILE A 51 29.36 5.00 0.89
C ILE A 51 29.40 3.50 1.19
N GLY A 52 28.91 3.11 2.37
CA GLY A 52 28.67 1.73 2.74
C GLY A 52 27.18 1.43 2.82
N THR A 53 26.82 0.20 2.47
CA THR A 53 25.47 -0.34 2.60
C THR A 53 25.42 -1.35 3.74
N TYR A 54 24.27 -1.42 4.42
CA TYR A 54 24.05 -2.34 5.52
C TYR A 54 23.38 -3.62 5.02
N GLN A 55 23.85 -4.74 5.57
CA GLN A 55 23.43 -6.06 5.12
C GLN A 55 21.95 -6.35 5.38
N GLN A 56 21.35 -5.78 6.43
CA GLN A 56 20.02 -6.13 6.91
C GLN A 56 19.07 -4.95 6.88
N GLN A 57 17.79 -5.20 6.55
CA GLN A 57 16.72 -4.24 6.82
C GLN A 57 16.57 -3.99 8.33
N THR A 58 16.28 -2.75 8.70
CA THR A 58 16.23 -2.29 10.09
C THR A 58 15.30 -3.16 10.94
N ASN A 59 15.85 -3.86 11.93
CA ASN A 59 15.15 -4.78 12.85
C ASN A 59 14.47 -6.02 12.21
N GLN A 60 14.84 -6.44 10.98
CA GLN A 60 14.12 -7.52 10.30
C GLN A 60 14.91 -8.81 10.06
N ASN A 61 16.21 -8.88 10.35
CA ASN A 61 17.06 -10.08 10.15
C ASN A 61 16.93 -10.73 8.75
N LYS A 62 16.69 -9.90 7.73
CA LYS A 62 16.44 -10.29 6.32
C LYS A 62 17.57 -9.80 5.41
N LEU A 63 18.02 -10.65 4.49
CA LEU A 63 19.20 -10.46 3.63
C LEU A 63 18.89 -10.76 2.16
N ARG A 64 19.61 -10.13 1.22
CA ARG A 64 19.50 -10.38 -0.24
C ARG A 64 20.81 -10.82 -0.91
N TRP A 65 21.92 -10.74 -0.19
CA TRP A 65 23.24 -11.16 -0.65
C TRP A 65 24.12 -11.55 0.53
N ILE A 66 25.17 -12.30 0.19
CA ILE A 66 26.27 -12.70 1.07
C ILE A 66 27.57 -12.14 0.49
N CYS A 67 28.50 -11.75 1.36
CA CYS A 67 29.81 -11.24 0.95
C CYS A 67 30.94 -11.85 1.79
N PHE A 68 32.05 -12.17 1.12
CA PHE A 68 33.32 -12.51 1.75
C PHE A 68 34.33 -11.41 1.45
N ASP A 69 34.81 -10.74 2.49
CA ASP A 69 35.81 -9.67 2.40
C ASP A 69 37.17 -10.21 2.80
N PHE A 70 38.02 -10.46 1.79
CA PHE A 70 39.39 -10.92 1.96
C PHE A 70 40.32 -9.73 1.96
N ASP A 71 41.15 -9.58 3.00
CA ASP A 71 41.91 -8.35 3.22
C ASP A 71 43.37 -8.68 3.59
N CYS A 72 44.35 -8.01 2.96
CA CYS A 72 45.75 -8.06 3.41
C CYS A 72 45.92 -7.19 4.65
N LYS A 73 46.53 -7.70 5.73
CA LYS A 73 46.77 -6.87 6.93
C LYS A 73 47.78 -5.77 6.66
N ASN A 74 48.82 -6.07 5.87
CA ASN A 74 49.79 -5.10 5.39
C ASN A 74 49.46 -4.69 3.94
N GLN A 75 49.73 -3.43 3.60
CA GLN A 75 49.44 -2.92 2.25
C GLN A 75 50.58 -3.30 1.29
N ASN A 76 50.50 -4.50 0.70
CA ASN A 76 51.45 -5.01 -0.28
C ASN A 76 50.71 -5.67 -1.47
N ARG A 77 51.04 -5.27 -2.71
CA ARG A 77 50.42 -5.81 -3.94
C ARG A 77 50.80 -7.27 -4.20
N ASP A 78 51.99 -7.71 -3.81
CA ASP A 78 52.39 -9.12 -3.97
C ASP A 78 51.63 -10.02 -3.00
N GLU A 79 51.35 -9.54 -1.78
CA GLU A 79 50.49 -10.24 -0.83
C GLU A 79 49.06 -10.37 -1.34
N LEU A 80 48.55 -9.37 -2.08
CA LEU A 80 47.20 -9.43 -2.68
C LEU A 80 47.08 -10.53 -3.74
N LYS A 81 48.13 -10.74 -4.55
CA LYS A 81 48.19 -11.86 -5.51
C LYS A 81 48.20 -13.21 -4.80
N ILE A 82 48.95 -13.31 -3.69
CA ILE A 82 48.99 -14.51 -2.85
C ILE A 82 47.62 -14.77 -2.22
N LEU A 83 46.98 -13.73 -1.65
CA LEU A 83 45.64 -13.81 -1.07
C LEU A 83 44.63 -14.34 -2.08
N LYS A 84 44.64 -13.80 -3.30
CA LYS A 84 43.76 -14.27 -4.38
C LYS A 84 44.00 -15.74 -4.67
N ARG A 85 45.24 -16.11 -5.01
CA ARG A 85 45.60 -17.47 -5.42
C ARG A 85 45.33 -18.53 -4.36
N GLU A 86 45.59 -18.22 -3.09
CA GLU A 86 45.49 -19.21 -2.02
C GLU A 86 44.11 -19.34 -1.39
N TYR A 87 43.31 -18.27 -1.38
CA TYR A 87 42.07 -18.22 -0.60
C TYR A 87 40.85 -17.79 -1.41
N VAL A 88 40.96 -16.75 -2.25
CA VAL A 88 39.84 -16.31 -3.10
C VAL A 88 39.55 -17.37 -4.16
N ASP A 89 40.58 -17.87 -4.84
CA ASP A 89 40.44 -18.89 -5.89
C ASP A 89 39.95 -20.24 -5.33
N ALA A 90 40.25 -20.54 -4.06
CA ALA A 90 39.71 -21.71 -3.36
C ALA A 90 38.19 -21.60 -3.14
N LEU A 91 37.70 -20.41 -2.76
CA LEU A 91 36.26 -20.16 -2.66
C LEU A 91 35.61 -20.19 -4.05
N ILE A 92 36.21 -19.55 -5.05
CA ILE A 92 35.72 -19.55 -6.44
C ILE A 92 35.56 -20.96 -6.97
N SER A 93 36.57 -21.81 -6.81
CA SER A 93 36.55 -23.20 -7.29
C SER A 93 35.37 -23.97 -6.70
N LYS A 94 35.09 -23.78 -5.41
CA LYS A 94 33.94 -24.40 -4.73
C LYS A 94 32.60 -23.84 -5.19
N LEU A 95 32.52 -22.54 -5.48
CA LEU A 95 31.31 -21.93 -6.03
C LEU A 95 31.03 -22.42 -7.45
N GLU A 96 32.06 -22.56 -8.29
CA GLU A 96 31.94 -23.12 -9.64
C GLU A 96 31.52 -24.60 -9.61
N GLU A 97 32.09 -25.42 -8.71
CA GLU A 97 31.70 -26.82 -8.48
C GLU A 97 30.23 -26.94 -8.09
N LEU A 98 29.75 -26.06 -7.20
CA LEU A 98 28.35 -26.02 -6.79
C LEU A 98 27.44 -25.29 -7.80
N HIS A 99 27.97 -24.82 -8.92
CA HIS A 99 27.25 -23.98 -9.89
C HIS A 99 26.51 -22.81 -9.22
N ILE A 100 27.20 -22.10 -8.33
CA ILE A 100 26.72 -20.88 -7.66
C ILE A 100 27.39 -19.69 -8.35
N SER A 101 26.57 -18.77 -8.87
CA SER A 101 27.05 -17.53 -9.50
C SER A 101 27.56 -16.54 -8.45
N TYR A 102 28.65 -15.85 -8.78
CA TYR A 102 29.32 -14.88 -7.91
C TYR A 102 29.83 -13.66 -8.70
N LEU A 103 30.24 -12.63 -7.98
CA LEU A 103 30.90 -11.45 -8.54
C LEU A 103 32.12 -11.06 -7.71
N LEU A 104 33.24 -10.74 -8.38
CA LEU A 104 34.48 -10.33 -7.74
C LEU A 104 34.68 -8.83 -7.83
N GLU A 105 35.18 -8.24 -6.75
CA GLU A 105 35.50 -6.82 -6.67
C GLU A 105 36.86 -6.64 -6.00
N PHE A 106 37.79 -5.92 -6.66
CA PHE A 106 38.95 -5.39 -5.97
C PHE A 106 38.54 -4.18 -5.12
N SER A 107 38.82 -4.20 -3.82
CA SER A 107 38.34 -3.20 -2.85
C SER A 107 38.92 -1.79 -3.04
N GLY A 108 39.84 -1.61 -3.98
CA GLY A 108 40.50 -0.32 -4.27
C GLY A 108 41.68 -0.02 -3.34
N ARG A 109 42.09 -0.98 -2.51
CA ARG A 109 43.28 -0.83 -1.65
C ARG A 109 44.04 -2.13 -1.41
N ARG A 110 43.48 -3.05 -0.61
CA ARG A 110 44.22 -4.20 -0.07
C ARG A 110 43.41 -5.50 0.00
N GLY A 111 42.20 -5.50 -0.54
CA GLY A 111 41.28 -6.62 -0.39
C GLY A 111 40.49 -6.93 -1.65
N ILE A 112 39.84 -8.08 -1.62
CA ILE A 112 38.99 -8.61 -2.69
C ILE A 112 37.69 -9.07 -2.05
N HIS A 113 36.56 -8.57 -2.56
CA HIS A 113 35.25 -9.02 -2.15
C HIS A 113 34.71 -10.09 -3.11
N VAL A 114 34.09 -11.12 -2.55
CA VAL A 114 33.33 -12.13 -3.30
C VAL A 114 31.85 -12.03 -2.91
N TRP A 115 31.04 -11.60 -3.87
CA TRP A 115 29.60 -11.36 -3.68
C TRP A 115 28.76 -12.51 -4.24
N ILE A 116 27.74 -12.94 -3.49
CA ILE A 116 26.76 -13.95 -3.90
C ILE A 116 25.35 -13.37 -3.73
N PHE A 117 24.61 -13.26 -4.83
CA PHE A 117 23.26 -12.69 -4.85
C PHE A 117 22.19 -13.79 -4.84
N LEU A 118 21.07 -13.53 -4.17
CA LEU A 118 19.96 -14.47 -3.99
C LEU A 118 18.71 -13.98 -4.71
N ASP A 119 17.90 -14.91 -5.22
CA ASP A 119 16.66 -14.60 -5.93
C ASP A 119 15.51 -14.22 -4.99
N GLN A 120 15.57 -14.68 -3.74
CA GLN A 120 14.65 -14.30 -2.67
C GLN A 120 15.36 -13.81 -1.41
N VAL A 121 14.58 -13.11 -0.57
CA VAL A 121 15.03 -12.61 0.73
C VAL A 121 15.08 -13.77 1.72
N ILE A 122 16.22 -13.95 2.38
CA ILE A 122 16.42 -15.05 3.34
C ILE A 122 16.70 -14.54 4.75
N THR A 123 16.55 -15.42 5.74
CA THR A 123 16.87 -15.11 7.14
C THR A 123 18.38 -15.06 7.36
N LYS A 124 18.79 -14.26 8.36
CA LYS A 124 20.20 -14.16 8.78
C LYS A 124 20.82 -15.50 9.15
N ASP A 125 20.05 -16.39 9.78
CA ASP A 125 20.51 -17.72 10.18
C ASP A 125 20.79 -18.63 8.98
N LEU A 126 19.90 -18.63 8.00
CA LEU A 126 20.10 -19.40 6.78
C LEU A 126 21.33 -18.89 6.02
N ALA A 127 21.48 -17.58 5.90
CA ALA A 127 22.65 -16.97 5.26
C ALA A 127 23.96 -17.27 6.01
N PHE A 128 23.96 -17.21 7.34
CA PHE A 128 25.11 -17.55 8.17
C PHE A 128 25.50 -19.03 8.02
N THR A 129 24.50 -19.92 7.93
CA THR A 129 24.72 -21.34 7.65
C THR A 129 25.39 -21.55 6.30
N ILE A 130 24.92 -20.85 5.27
CA ILE A 130 25.49 -20.89 3.92
C ILE A 130 26.95 -20.39 3.92
N VAL A 131 27.20 -19.22 4.52
CA VAL A 131 28.56 -18.65 4.66
C VAL A 131 29.52 -19.63 5.31
N THR A 132 29.08 -20.25 6.40
CA THR A 132 29.90 -21.21 7.16
C THR A 132 30.24 -22.41 6.29
N LYS A 133 29.24 -23.06 5.69
CA LYS A 133 29.46 -24.21 4.80
C LYS A 133 30.37 -23.90 3.62
N LEU A 134 30.27 -22.70 3.05
CA LEU A 134 31.12 -22.30 1.91
C LEU A 134 32.58 -22.13 2.32
N ARG A 135 32.88 -21.49 3.46
CA ARG A 135 34.26 -21.24 3.90
C ARG A 135 34.95 -22.42 4.59
N ASP A 136 34.21 -23.46 4.98
CA ASP A 136 34.71 -24.56 5.83
C ASP A 136 36.05 -25.17 5.36
N SER A 137 36.28 -25.27 4.04
CA SER A 137 37.49 -25.89 3.48
C SER A 137 38.77 -25.06 3.65
N PHE A 138 38.68 -23.74 3.84
CA PHE A 138 39.85 -22.85 3.92
C PHE A 138 39.86 -21.94 5.14
N TYR A 139 38.78 -21.87 5.91
CA TYR A 139 38.62 -20.93 7.03
C TYR A 139 39.72 -21.05 8.08
N TYR A 140 40.06 -22.27 8.51
CA TYR A 140 41.13 -22.47 9.49
C TYR A 140 42.49 -22.01 8.96
N LYS A 141 42.78 -22.27 7.67
CA LYS A 141 44.04 -21.92 7.04
C LYS A 141 44.24 -20.40 7.00
N ILE A 142 43.24 -19.63 6.54
CA ILE A 142 43.35 -18.17 6.47
C ILE A 142 43.40 -17.50 7.84
N VAL A 143 42.72 -18.05 8.85
CA VAL A 143 42.74 -17.51 10.22
C VAL A 143 44.13 -17.72 10.87
N MET A 144 44.79 -18.83 10.59
CA MET A 144 46.16 -19.10 11.06
C MET A 144 47.22 -18.34 10.25
N ASP A 145 46.93 -18.01 8.99
CA ASP A 145 47.80 -17.20 8.15
C ASP A 145 47.75 -15.73 8.60
N GLY A 146 48.68 -15.37 9.49
CA GLY A 146 48.74 -14.06 10.13
C GLY A 146 48.81 -12.86 9.17
N ARG A 147 49.09 -13.07 7.88
CA ARG A 147 49.16 -12.04 6.83
C ARG A 147 47.79 -11.54 6.37
N PHE A 148 46.77 -12.37 6.46
CA PHE A 148 45.47 -12.13 5.84
C PHE A 148 44.33 -12.03 6.86
N GLY A 149 43.24 -11.41 6.43
CA GLY A 149 41.97 -11.30 7.15
C GLY A 149 40.83 -11.78 6.28
N LEU A 150 39.81 -12.34 6.92
CA LEU A 150 38.54 -12.70 6.29
C LEU A 150 37.40 -12.22 7.17
N ASP A 151 36.65 -11.25 6.68
CA ASP A 151 35.36 -10.87 7.26
C ASP A 151 34.23 -11.46 6.41
N CYS A 152 33.25 -12.06 7.09
CA CYS A 152 32.11 -12.68 6.42
C CYS A 152 30.84 -11.90 6.74
N PHE A 153 29.97 -11.80 5.75
CA PHE A 153 28.71 -11.09 5.83
C PHE A 153 27.59 -12.07 5.44
N PRO A 154 26.77 -12.59 6.38
CA PRO A 154 26.75 -12.25 7.82
C PRO A 154 27.88 -12.91 8.63
N LYS A 155 28.34 -12.22 9.67
CA LYS A 155 29.41 -12.69 10.58
C LYS A 155 28.93 -13.69 11.64
N THR A 156 27.65 -13.61 12.01
CA THR A 156 27.00 -14.44 13.03
C THR A 156 25.52 -14.67 12.68
N GLY A 157 24.91 -15.73 13.22
CA GLY A 157 23.45 -15.94 13.21
C GLY A 157 22.66 -14.91 14.04
N SER A 158 21.38 -15.16 14.29
CA SER A 158 20.41 -14.25 14.92
C SER A 158 20.54 -14.14 16.45
N GLY A 159 21.54 -14.78 17.07
CA GLY A 159 21.74 -14.79 18.53
C GLY A 159 22.78 -13.78 19.07
N LYS A 160 22.38 -13.09 20.15
CA LYS A 160 23.18 -12.36 21.18
C LYS A 160 23.50 -10.86 21.03
N VAL A 161 23.27 -10.21 19.88
CA VAL A 161 23.37 -8.74 19.80
C VAL A 161 22.21 -8.20 18.99
N ASN A 162 21.47 -7.24 19.56
CA ASN A 162 20.41 -6.49 18.89
C ASN A 162 21.04 -5.55 17.85
N ASN A 163 21.64 -6.09 16.78
CA ASN A 163 22.27 -5.30 15.74
C ASN A 163 21.20 -4.81 14.77
N LYS A 164 20.71 -3.60 15.06
CA LYS A 164 19.64 -2.90 14.35
C LYS A 164 19.77 -2.89 12.82
N TYR A 165 20.99 -2.81 12.27
CA TYR A 165 21.24 -2.63 10.83
C TYR A 165 22.05 -3.78 10.19
N GLY A 166 22.71 -4.63 10.98
CA GLY A 166 23.72 -5.56 10.47
C GLY A 166 25.09 -4.92 10.33
N LEU A 167 26.01 -5.62 9.67
CA LEU A 167 27.34 -5.07 9.36
C LEU A 167 27.30 -4.29 8.05
N GLN A 168 28.13 -3.25 7.96
CA GLN A 168 28.27 -2.46 6.74
C GLN A 168 29.32 -3.08 5.82
N VAL A 169 29.07 -3.01 4.52
CA VAL A 169 30.07 -3.28 3.48
C VAL A 169 30.16 -2.05 2.58
N LYS A 170 31.37 -1.66 2.19
CA LYS A 170 31.57 -0.54 1.25
C LYS A 170 30.85 -0.86 -0.07
N LEU A 171 30.12 0.10 -0.61
CA LEU A 171 29.45 -0.05 -1.89
C LEU A 171 30.51 -0.14 -3.00
N PRO A 172 30.39 -1.07 -3.97
CA PRO A 172 31.35 -1.14 -5.07
C PRO A 172 31.40 0.14 -5.89
N LEU A 173 32.54 0.37 -6.56
CA LEU A 173 32.85 1.60 -7.29
C LEU A 173 32.94 2.86 -6.40
N SER A 174 32.98 2.69 -5.07
CA SER A 174 33.32 3.76 -4.12
C SER A 174 34.83 4.00 -4.07
N ARG A 175 35.25 5.25 -3.97
CA ARG A 175 36.66 5.60 -3.75
C ARG A 175 37.00 5.58 -2.27
N HIS A 176 37.91 4.70 -1.88
CA HIS A 176 38.42 4.72 -0.51
C HIS A 176 39.32 5.95 -0.30
N GLN A 177 39.16 6.71 0.78
CA GLN A 177 39.95 7.93 1.02
C GLN A 177 41.47 7.73 1.00
N LEU A 178 41.96 6.63 1.57
CA LEU A 178 43.39 6.23 1.57
C LEU A 178 43.77 5.33 0.38
N GLY A 179 42.94 5.26 -0.65
CA GLY A 179 43.10 4.35 -1.77
C GLY A 179 42.49 4.91 -3.03
N THR A 180 42.01 3.99 -3.87
CA THR A 180 41.54 4.28 -5.22
C THR A 180 40.07 3.84 -5.35
N TYR A 181 39.45 4.01 -6.52
CA TYR A 181 38.12 3.43 -6.77
C TYR A 181 38.19 1.90 -6.68
N SER A 182 37.20 1.27 -6.02
CA SER A 182 37.02 -0.18 -6.16
C SER A 182 36.43 -0.50 -7.52
N TYR A 183 36.63 -1.72 -8.01
CA TYR A 183 36.09 -2.15 -9.30
C TYR A 183 35.95 -3.66 -9.40
N PHE A 184 35.02 -4.07 -10.23
CA PHE A 184 34.79 -5.46 -10.57
C PHE A 184 35.90 -5.99 -11.47
N ILE A 185 36.27 -7.23 -11.21
CA ILE A 185 37.38 -7.92 -11.87
C ILE A 185 36.92 -9.30 -12.36
N ASP A 186 37.57 -9.79 -13.40
CA ASP A 186 37.41 -11.17 -13.84
C ASP A 186 38.17 -12.14 -12.94
N LYS A 187 37.79 -13.42 -13.01
CA LYS A 187 38.44 -14.47 -12.20
C LYS A 187 39.92 -14.65 -12.52
N ASP A 188 40.32 -14.34 -13.74
CA ASP A 188 41.70 -14.49 -14.20
C ASP A 188 42.54 -13.21 -13.98
N GLU A 189 41.95 -12.16 -13.39
CA GLU A 189 42.65 -10.89 -13.12
C GLU A 189 43.76 -11.08 -12.08
N ASP A 190 44.95 -10.61 -12.44
CA ASP A 190 46.15 -10.64 -11.60
C ASP A 190 46.82 -9.26 -11.46
N GLN A 191 46.25 -8.21 -12.06
CA GLN A 191 46.72 -6.83 -12.02
C GLN A 191 45.73 -5.88 -11.31
N PHE A 192 46.06 -5.54 -10.06
CA PHE A 192 45.25 -4.61 -9.25
C PHE A 192 45.75 -3.17 -9.40
N ASN A 193 45.43 -2.57 -10.54
CA ASN A 193 45.80 -1.20 -10.89
C ASN A 193 45.01 -0.15 -10.08
N SER A 194 45.62 1.03 -9.88
CA SER A 194 44.95 2.18 -9.27
C SER A 194 44.06 2.90 -10.29
N VAL A 195 42.87 3.29 -9.87
CA VAL A 195 41.85 3.98 -10.67
C VAL A 195 41.46 5.27 -9.95
N GLU A 196 41.92 6.42 -10.47
CA GLU A 196 41.71 7.73 -9.82
C GLU A 196 40.49 8.51 -10.35
N SER A 197 39.96 8.12 -11.52
CA SER A 197 38.77 8.70 -12.13
C SER A 197 37.95 7.64 -12.87
N LEU A 198 36.64 7.85 -12.97
CA LEU A 198 35.70 6.95 -13.64
C LEU A 198 35.31 7.51 -15.01
N ASP A 199 36.14 7.27 -16.02
CA ASP A 199 35.77 7.66 -17.39
C ASP A 199 34.64 6.78 -17.97
N GLU A 200 34.06 7.21 -19.09
CA GLU A 200 32.92 6.51 -19.69
C GLU A 200 33.26 5.09 -20.16
N LYS A 201 34.49 4.85 -20.62
CA LYS A 201 34.94 3.52 -21.05
C LYS A 201 35.05 2.58 -19.85
N PHE A 202 35.65 3.06 -18.77
CA PHE A 202 35.75 2.33 -17.52
C PHE A 202 34.36 1.99 -16.97
N LEU A 203 33.47 2.98 -16.88
CA LEU A 203 32.10 2.77 -16.40
C LEU A 203 31.32 1.80 -17.28
N SER A 204 31.50 1.82 -18.60
CA SER A 204 30.86 0.88 -19.53
C SER A 204 31.31 -0.57 -19.27
N ASN A 205 32.61 -0.77 -19.02
CA ASN A 205 33.14 -2.08 -18.64
C ASN A 205 32.55 -2.55 -17.31
N GLN A 206 32.53 -1.67 -16.30
CA GLN A 206 31.96 -1.98 -14.99
C GLN A 206 30.44 -2.26 -15.06
N LEU A 207 29.72 -1.57 -15.94
CA LEU A 207 28.31 -1.83 -16.20
C LEU A 207 28.07 -3.24 -16.75
N THR A 208 28.98 -3.75 -17.59
CA THR A 208 28.87 -5.11 -18.15
C THR A 208 28.89 -6.17 -17.04
N PHE A 209 29.75 -6.02 -16.02
CA PHE A 209 29.76 -6.89 -14.85
C PHE A 209 28.44 -6.81 -14.07
N LEU A 210 27.92 -5.60 -13.87
CA LEU A 210 26.67 -5.36 -13.14
C LEU A 210 25.45 -5.94 -13.85
N GLU A 211 25.40 -5.84 -15.18
CA GLU A 211 24.33 -6.42 -16.01
C GLU A 211 24.43 -7.96 -16.09
N GLY A 212 25.64 -8.51 -15.94
CA GLY A 212 25.91 -9.95 -15.89
C GLY A 212 25.55 -10.64 -14.57
N ILE A 213 25.14 -9.89 -13.53
CA ILE A 213 24.81 -10.47 -12.21
C ILE A 213 23.64 -11.45 -12.32
N LYS A 214 23.89 -12.71 -11.94
CA LYS A 214 22.86 -13.75 -11.82
C LYS A 214 22.53 -14.00 -10.35
N LYS A 215 21.23 -14.00 -10.04
CA LYS A 215 20.71 -14.37 -8.72
C LYS A 215 20.61 -15.89 -8.61
N ASN A 216 21.02 -16.44 -7.47
CA ASN A 216 20.99 -17.87 -7.20
C ASN A 216 19.69 -18.26 -6.49
N SER A 217 19.07 -19.37 -6.91
CA SER A 217 17.94 -19.96 -6.19
C SER A 217 18.38 -20.49 -4.85
N ILE A 218 17.73 -20.02 -3.79
CA ILE A 218 18.04 -20.49 -2.45
C ILE A 218 17.65 -21.94 -2.25
N GLU A 219 16.57 -22.44 -2.87
CA GLU A 219 16.20 -23.85 -2.84
C GLU A 219 17.34 -24.70 -3.41
N GLN A 220 17.90 -24.31 -4.55
CA GLN A 220 19.04 -24.99 -5.14
C GLN A 220 20.29 -24.91 -4.25
N ILE A 221 20.57 -23.76 -3.63
CA ILE A 221 21.70 -23.62 -2.70
C ILE A 221 21.48 -24.51 -1.47
N VAL A 222 20.28 -24.53 -0.92
CA VAL A 222 19.84 -25.33 0.23
C VAL A 222 20.01 -26.82 -0.10
N ASP A 223 19.56 -27.27 -1.26
CA ASP A 223 19.68 -28.66 -1.72
C ASP A 223 21.15 -29.06 -1.96
N LYS A 224 21.91 -28.24 -2.70
CA LYS A 224 23.34 -28.47 -2.99
C LYS A 224 24.20 -28.46 -1.74
N LEU A 225 23.79 -27.72 -0.71
CA LEU A 225 24.41 -27.69 0.61
C LEU A 225 23.76 -28.68 1.60
N ALA A 226 22.78 -29.47 1.15
CA ALA A 226 22.01 -30.45 1.92
C ALA A 226 21.37 -29.88 3.20
N ILE A 227 20.44 -28.93 3.05
CA ILE A 227 19.68 -28.27 4.13
C ILE A 227 18.20 -28.72 4.04
N THR A 228 17.65 -29.43 5.04
CA THR A 228 16.33 -30.11 4.92
C THR A 228 15.13 -29.36 5.53
N GLN A 229 14.04 -29.17 4.77
CA GLN A 229 12.64 -28.95 5.26
C GLN A 229 11.60 -29.44 4.23
N LYS A 230 10.46 -30.02 4.69
CA LYS A 230 9.39 -30.64 3.86
C LYS A 230 7.99 -30.18 4.30
N ILE A 231 7.06 -29.99 3.35
CA ILE A 231 5.59 -30.06 3.54
C ILE A 231 4.94 -30.73 2.31
N SER A 232 3.93 -31.56 2.52
CA SER A 232 3.07 -32.20 1.50
C SER A 232 1.57 -31.91 1.76
N THR A 233 0.76 -31.93 0.70
CA THR A 233 -0.71 -31.75 0.65
C THR A 233 -1.40 -32.98 0.03
N GLU A 234 -2.65 -33.28 0.42
CA GLU A 234 -3.53 -34.23 -0.29
C GLU A 234 -4.98 -33.71 -0.43
N ASN A 235 -5.62 -34.13 -1.53
CA ASN A 235 -6.91 -33.72 -2.11
C ASN A 235 -8.10 -34.63 -1.72
N ILE A 236 -9.34 -34.17 -1.92
CA ILE A 236 -10.44 -34.75 -2.75
C ILE A 236 -11.69 -33.84 -2.66
N ILE A 237 -12.37 -33.59 -3.80
CA ILE A 237 -13.43 -32.60 -3.99
C ILE A 237 -14.82 -33.19 -3.65
N LYS A 238 -15.60 -32.54 -2.75
CA LYS A 238 -16.96 -32.93 -2.30
C LYS A 238 -18.08 -31.93 -2.68
N TYR A 239 -17.71 -30.87 -3.36
CA TYR A 239 -18.51 -29.70 -3.68
C TYR A 239 -17.93 -29.12 -4.98
N HIS A 240 -18.73 -28.44 -5.80
CA HIS A 240 -18.15 -27.73 -6.95
C HIS A 240 -18.07 -26.24 -6.67
N LYS A 241 -16.98 -25.65 -7.13
CA LYS A 241 -16.88 -24.21 -7.25
C LYS A 241 -17.27 -23.84 -8.67
N LYS A 242 -18.56 -23.88 -9.02
CA LYS A 242 -19.05 -23.31 -10.29
C LYS A 242 -20.25 -22.42 -10.01
N ILE A 243 -20.41 -21.38 -10.82
CA ILE A 243 -21.62 -20.55 -10.82
C ILE A 243 -22.55 -21.07 -11.91
N LEU A 244 -23.84 -21.18 -11.57
CA LEU A 244 -24.90 -21.25 -12.56
C LEU A 244 -25.59 -19.90 -12.70
N VAL A 245 -25.58 -19.37 -13.91
CA VAL A 245 -26.34 -18.17 -14.28
C VAL A 245 -27.48 -18.61 -15.19
N GLY A 246 -28.72 -18.45 -14.70
CA GLY A 246 -29.93 -18.71 -15.47
C GLY A 246 -30.19 -17.60 -16.48
N LYS A 247 -31.04 -17.86 -17.47
CA LYS A 247 -31.53 -16.78 -18.36
C LYS A 247 -32.60 -15.89 -17.72
N ARG A 248 -33.06 -16.26 -16.52
CA ARG A 248 -34.04 -15.52 -15.72
C ARG A 248 -33.86 -15.83 -14.24
N GLU A 249 -34.37 -14.94 -13.40
CA GLU A 249 -34.47 -15.12 -11.96
C GLU A 249 -35.45 -16.25 -11.59
N ILE A 250 -35.20 -16.89 -10.45
CA ILE A 250 -36.02 -17.95 -9.86
C ILE A 250 -36.78 -17.38 -8.67
N SER A 251 -38.07 -17.71 -8.55
CA SER A 251 -38.92 -17.32 -7.43
C SER A 251 -38.92 -18.35 -6.30
N LEU A 252 -39.31 -17.93 -5.09
CA LEU A 252 -39.40 -18.83 -3.94
C LEU A 252 -40.43 -19.96 -4.13
N ASP A 253 -41.52 -19.70 -4.88
CA ASP A 253 -42.53 -20.71 -5.20
C ASP A 253 -42.00 -21.77 -6.18
N GLU A 254 -41.17 -21.39 -7.15
CA GLU A 254 -40.51 -22.36 -8.04
C GLU A 254 -39.51 -23.24 -7.28
N ILE A 255 -38.78 -22.68 -6.32
CA ILE A 255 -37.91 -23.47 -5.43
C ILE A 255 -38.73 -24.50 -4.64
N ARG A 256 -39.90 -24.11 -4.13
CA ARG A 256 -40.83 -25.03 -3.46
C ARG A 256 -41.19 -26.22 -4.35
N GLU A 257 -41.63 -25.92 -5.57
CA GLU A 257 -42.06 -26.93 -6.55
C GLU A 257 -40.93 -27.92 -6.87
N VAL A 258 -39.68 -27.45 -6.95
CA VAL A 258 -38.52 -28.31 -7.17
C VAL A 258 -38.16 -29.14 -5.94
N PHE A 259 -38.16 -28.52 -4.75
CA PHE A 259 -37.70 -29.18 -3.52
C PHE A 259 -38.60 -30.36 -3.14
N VAL A 260 -39.92 -30.27 -3.41
CA VAL A 260 -40.85 -31.39 -3.15
C VAL A 260 -40.64 -32.61 -4.06
N LEU A 261 -39.82 -32.50 -5.12
CA LEU A 261 -39.51 -33.61 -6.04
C LEU A 261 -38.37 -34.52 -5.55
N ASP A 262 -37.72 -34.20 -4.42
CA ASP A 262 -36.68 -35.02 -3.80
C ASP A 262 -36.95 -35.23 -2.31
N GLU A 263 -36.63 -36.42 -1.80
CA GLU A 263 -36.92 -36.81 -0.41
C GLU A 263 -36.26 -35.88 0.62
N ILE A 264 -34.95 -35.64 0.50
CA ILE A 264 -34.20 -34.82 1.47
C ILE A 264 -34.54 -33.35 1.27
N LEU A 265 -34.60 -32.85 0.03
CA LEU A 265 -34.98 -31.46 -0.22
C LEU A 265 -36.41 -31.15 0.25
N SER A 266 -37.33 -32.09 0.12
CA SER A 266 -38.69 -31.95 0.66
C SER A 266 -38.68 -31.87 2.19
N SER A 267 -37.82 -32.64 2.86
CA SER A 267 -37.63 -32.51 4.32
C SER A 267 -37.08 -31.14 4.71
N ILE A 268 -36.10 -30.63 3.96
CA ILE A 268 -35.57 -29.27 4.17
C ILE A 268 -36.69 -28.24 3.99
N TRP A 269 -37.52 -28.38 2.95
CA TRP A 269 -38.64 -27.47 2.71
C TRP A 269 -39.69 -27.48 3.82
N LEU A 270 -40.00 -28.64 4.40
CA LEU A 270 -40.87 -28.73 5.58
C LEU A 270 -40.29 -27.95 6.76
N HIS A 271 -38.98 -28.06 7.01
CA HIS A 271 -38.32 -27.25 8.05
C HIS A 271 -38.30 -25.75 7.74
N ILE A 272 -38.20 -25.35 6.46
CA ILE A 272 -38.36 -23.95 6.03
C ILE A 272 -39.77 -23.45 6.39
N ALA A 273 -40.80 -24.22 6.03
CA ALA A 273 -42.21 -23.86 6.24
C ALA A 273 -42.57 -23.79 7.74
N ASP A 274 -42.04 -24.70 8.55
CA ASP A 274 -42.24 -24.72 10.00
C ASP A 274 -41.38 -23.69 10.75
N GLY A 275 -40.44 -23.01 10.07
CA GLY A 275 -39.52 -22.05 10.66
C GLY A 275 -38.47 -22.67 11.60
N ARG A 276 -38.07 -23.92 11.34
CA ARG A 276 -37.20 -24.75 12.21
C ARG A 276 -35.94 -25.27 11.51
N LEU A 277 -35.37 -24.51 10.57
CA LEU A 277 -34.13 -24.88 9.89
C LEU A 277 -32.96 -25.14 10.86
N THR A 278 -32.33 -26.31 10.70
CA THR A 278 -31.12 -26.70 11.43
C THR A 278 -29.88 -25.95 10.94
N SER A 279 -28.80 -25.96 11.74
CA SER A 279 -27.52 -25.34 11.35
C SER A 279 -26.93 -25.97 10.09
N LEU A 280 -27.07 -27.29 9.91
CA LEU A 280 -26.62 -28.01 8.73
C LEU A 280 -27.37 -27.55 7.47
N GLU A 281 -28.69 -27.46 7.56
CA GLU A 281 -29.54 -27.03 6.45
C GLU A 281 -29.26 -25.59 6.04
N ARG A 282 -29.02 -24.71 7.00
CA ARG A 282 -28.61 -23.33 6.71
C ARG A 282 -27.30 -23.29 5.93
N ILE A 283 -26.35 -24.16 6.24
CA ILE A 283 -25.07 -24.28 5.50
C ILE A 283 -25.31 -24.85 4.09
N VAL A 284 -26.16 -25.87 3.94
CA VAL A 284 -26.52 -26.43 2.63
C VAL A 284 -27.21 -25.38 1.75
N LEU A 285 -28.22 -24.70 2.28
CA LEU A 285 -28.95 -23.63 1.57
C LEU A 285 -28.04 -22.46 1.21
N LEU A 286 -27.12 -22.07 2.11
CA LEU A 286 -26.10 -21.07 1.83
C LEU A 286 -25.16 -21.51 0.70
N GLY A 287 -24.76 -22.78 0.67
CA GLY A 287 -23.96 -23.34 -0.42
C GLY A 287 -24.69 -23.31 -1.76
N VAL A 288 -25.99 -23.64 -1.77
CA VAL A 288 -26.83 -23.67 -2.99
C VAL A 288 -27.13 -22.26 -3.52
N PHE A 289 -27.64 -21.37 -2.66
CA PHE A 289 -28.13 -20.06 -3.08
C PHE A 289 -27.06 -18.95 -3.05
N GLY A 290 -25.96 -19.15 -2.32
CA GLY A 290 -24.91 -18.13 -2.17
C GLY A 290 -24.16 -17.78 -3.46
N HIS A 291 -24.26 -18.63 -4.50
CA HIS A 291 -23.60 -18.46 -5.80
C HIS A 291 -24.57 -18.52 -6.98
N MET A 292 -25.87 -18.30 -6.73
CA MET A 292 -26.92 -18.27 -7.74
C MET A 292 -27.33 -16.81 -8.01
N GLU A 293 -27.67 -16.49 -9.26
CA GLU A 293 -28.35 -15.21 -9.57
C GLU A 293 -29.59 -15.07 -8.68
N ASN A 294 -29.84 -13.88 -8.13
CA ASN A 294 -30.88 -13.58 -7.14
C ASN A 294 -30.95 -14.51 -5.88
N GLY A 295 -29.97 -15.39 -5.67
CA GLY A 295 -29.98 -16.40 -4.61
C GLY A 295 -29.82 -15.82 -3.20
N GLU A 296 -29.08 -14.72 -3.02
CA GLU A 296 -29.00 -14.04 -1.72
C GLU A 296 -30.37 -13.50 -1.28
N GLN A 297 -31.18 -12.99 -2.22
CA GLN A 297 -32.55 -12.57 -1.94
C GLN A 297 -33.41 -13.77 -1.53
N LEU A 298 -33.35 -14.88 -2.28
CA LEU A 298 -34.08 -16.11 -1.94
C LEU A 298 -33.69 -16.64 -0.56
N LEU A 299 -32.40 -16.65 -0.23
CA LEU A 299 -31.89 -17.07 1.06
C LEU A 299 -32.39 -16.17 2.18
N LEU A 300 -32.43 -14.85 1.98
CA LEU A 300 -33.00 -13.91 2.94
C LEU A 300 -34.51 -14.14 3.13
N GLU A 301 -35.27 -14.39 2.07
CA GLU A 301 -36.69 -14.71 2.15
C GLU A 301 -36.96 -16.02 2.92
N ILE A 302 -36.13 -17.04 2.73
CA ILE A 302 -36.17 -18.31 3.48
C ILE A 302 -35.85 -18.08 4.96
N LEU A 303 -34.77 -17.34 5.24
CA LEU A 303 -34.29 -17.13 6.60
C LEU A 303 -35.21 -16.22 7.41
N LYS A 304 -35.91 -15.27 6.78
CA LYS A 304 -36.96 -14.44 7.41
C LYS A 304 -38.13 -15.26 7.97
N LYS A 305 -38.36 -16.48 7.46
CA LYS A 305 -39.43 -17.37 7.95
C LYS A 305 -39.04 -18.14 9.23
N GLN A 306 -37.79 -18.05 9.68
CA GLN A 306 -37.30 -18.84 10.81
C GLN A 306 -37.64 -18.16 12.15
N GLN A 307 -38.01 -18.96 13.16
CA GLN A 307 -38.43 -18.44 14.47
C GLN A 307 -37.35 -17.60 15.18
N ASN A 308 -36.07 -17.86 14.87
CA ASN A 308 -34.92 -17.16 15.43
C ASN A 308 -34.26 -16.18 14.44
N TYR A 309 -35.03 -15.64 13.49
CA TYR A 309 -34.49 -14.69 12.52
C TYR A 309 -34.03 -13.40 13.20
N ASN A 310 -32.76 -13.05 12.96
CA ASN A 310 -32.23 -11.73 13.26
C ASN A 310 -31.55 -11.20 11.98
N SER A 311 -32.00 -10.03 11.51
CA SER A 311 -31.56 -9.47 10.22
C SER A 311 -30.05 -9.23 10.18
N GLN A 312 -29.48 -8.63 11.22
CA GLN A 312 -28.06 -8.28 11.26
C GLN A 312 -27.18 -9.53 11.35
N ILE A 313 -27.52 -10.47 12.25
CA ILE A 313 -26.79 -11.73 12.38
C ILE A 313 -26.87 -12.50 11.07
N THR A 314 -28.04 -12.55 10.43
CA THR A 314 -28.23 -13.24 9.16
C THR A 314 -27.35 -12.65 8.06
N HIS A 315 -27.38 -11.33 7.86
CA HIS A 315 -26.51 -10.66 6.87
C HIS A 315 -25.03 -10.87 7.17
N ASN A 316 -24.61 -10.73 8.44
CA ASN A 316 -23.22 -10.94 8.86
C ASN A 316 -22.77 -12.39 8.60
N MET A 317 -23.61 -13.38 8.92
CA MET A 317 -23.29 -14.80 8.73
C MET A 317 -23.25 -15.17 7.25
N ILE A 318 -24.18 -14.66 6.43
CA ILE A 318 -24.15 -14.84 4.98
C ILE A 318 -22.86 -14.25 4.41
N ALA A 319 -22.55 -12.98 4.70
CA ALA A 319 -21.33 -12.33 4.23
C ALA A 319 -20.06 -13.08 4.68
N LYS A 320 -20.01 -13.53 5.94
CA LYS A 320 -18.87 -14.25 6.50
C LYS A 320 -18.67 -15.63 5.86
N TYR A 321 -19.75 -16.36 5.61
CA TYR A 321 -19.67 -17.78 5.31
C TYR A 321 -19.93 -18.15 3.84
N LYS A 322 -20.58 -17.29 3.05
CA LYS A 322 -20.94 -17.60 1.65
C LYS A 322 -19.77 -17.98 0.76
N LYS A 323 -18.58 -17.43 1.02
CA LYS A 323 -17.36 -17.74 0.25
C LYS A 323 -16.76 -19.12 0.53
N TYR A 324 -17.14 -19.75 1.64
CA TYR A 324 -16.61 -21.05 2.06
C TYR A 324 -17.52 -22.21 1.70
N TYR A 325 -18.83 -21.96 1.55
CA TYR A 325 -19.82 -22.98 1.26
C TYR A 325 -20.25 -22.91 -0.19
N PHE A 326 -20.29 -24.07 -0.82
CA PHE A 326 -20.59 -24.25 -2.23
C PHE A 326 -21.62 -25.35 -2.39
N PRO A 327 -22.30 -25.43 -3.55
CA PRO A 327 -23.27 -26.47 -3.80
C PRO A 327 -22.59 -27.84 -3.76
N ILE A 328 -23.27 -28.77 -3.10
CA ILE A 328 -22.83 -30.14 -2.88
C ILE A 328 -23.57 -31.10 -3.80
N THR A 329 -23.01 -32.29 -4.00
CA THR A 329 -23.70 -33.35 -4.74
C THR A 329 -24.85 -33.93 -3.92
N PHE A 330 -25.84 -34.54 -4.59
CA PHE A 330 -26.86 -35.32 -3.90
C PHE A 330 -26.26 -36.48 -3.10
N ASN A 331 -25.16 -37.10 -3.55
CA ASN A 331 -24.46 -38.12 -2.76
C ASN A 331 -24.03 -37.57 -1.40
N TYR A 332 -23.38 -36.41 -1.40
CA TYR A 332 -22.88 -35.81 -0.17
C TYR A 332 -24.03 -35.28 0.70
N LEU A 333 -25.09 -34.73 0.10
CA LEU A 333 -26.30 -34.35 0.83
C LEU A 333 -26.94 -35.55 1.56
N TYR A 334 -27.11 -36.67 0.86
CA TYR A 334 -27.71 -37.88 1.44
C TYR A 334 -26.80 -38.49 2.53
N GLU A 335 -25.47 -38.46 2.36
CA GLU A 335 -24.50 -38.81 3.40
C GLU A 335 -24.65 -37.95 4.67
N LEU A 336 -24.83 -36.63 4.52
CA LEU A 336 -25.02 -35.72 5.65
C LEU A 336 -26.30 -36.03 6.45
N TYR A 337 -27.30 -36.64 5.80
CA TYR A 337 -28.55 -37.10 6.41
C TYR A 337 -28.51 -38.58 6.82
N ASN A 338 -27.33 -39.23 6.76
CA ASN A 338 -27.15 -40.65 7.03
C ASN A 338 -28.07 -41.57 6.18
N ASN A 339 -28.52 -41.10 5.02
CA ASN A 339 -29.37 -41.84 4.11
C ASN A 339 -28.52 -42.43 2.97
N ARG A 340 -28.47 -43.77 2.85
CA ARG A 340 -27.64 -44.45 1.82
C ARG A 340 -28.38 -44.67 0.49
N ASN A 341 -29.66 -44.28 0.41
CA ASN A 341 -30.53 -44.55 -0.74
C ASN A 341 -30.60 -43.37 -1.72
N CYS A 342 -29.47 -42.71 -2.00
CA CYS A 342 -29.42 -41.66 -3.02
C CYS A 342 -29.67 -42.25 -4.43
N PRO A 343 -30.66 -41.76 -5.20
CA PRO A 343 -30.93 -42.25 -6.56
C PRO A 343 -29.69 -42.17 -7.45
N ILE A 344 -29.40 -43.27 -8.18
CA ILE A 344 -28.18 -43.41 -8.97
C ILE A 344 -28.08 -42.30 -10.03
N GLU A 345 -29.20 -41.94 -10.67
CA GLU A 345 -29.25 -40.87 -11.68
C GLU A 345 -28.92 -39.46 -11.15
N LYS A 346 -29.05 -39.22 -9.83
CA LYS A 346 -28.81 -37.90 -9.22
C LYS A 346 -27.53 -37.83 -8.39
N ARG A 347 -26.91 -38.98 -8.08
CA ARG A 347 -25.79 -39.10 -7.13
C ARG A 347 -24.67 -38.06 -7.33
N ASP A 348 -24.23 -37.89 -8.56
CA ASP A 348 -23.12 -36.98 -8.92
C ASP A 348 -23.61 -35.58 -9.37
N MET A 349 -24.92 -35.36 -9.41
CA MET A 349 -25.51 -34.07 -9.74
C MET A 349 -25.44 -33.13 -8.53
N PHE A 350 -25.18 -31.86 -8.79
CA PHE A 350 -25.21 -30.82 -7.76
C PHE A 350 -26.63 -30.27 -7.58
N ILE A 351 -26.94 -29.84 -6.35
CA ILE A 351 -28.31 -29.42 -5.99
C ILE A 351 -28.77 -28.21 -6.82
N ASP A 352 -27.88 -27.26 -7.09
CA ASP A 352 -28.14 -26.08 -7.91
C ASP A 352 -28.38 -26.44 -9.39
N GLU A 353 -27.59 -27.35 -9.98
CA GLU A 353 -27.83 -27.87 -11.33
C GLU A 353 -29.19 -28.56 -11.46
N TYR A 354 -29.61 -29.29 -10.41
CA TYR A 354 -30.92 -29.93 -10.37
C TYR A 354 -32.06 -28.91 -10.41
N ILE A 355 -31.93 -27.80 -9.70
CA ILE A 355 -32.94 -26.73 -9.68
C ILE A 355 -33.18 -26.19 -11.09
N PHE A 356 -32.12 -25.81 -11.80
CA PHE A 356 -32.27 -25.28 -13.17
C PHE A 356 -32.84 -26.31 -14.14
N LYS A 357 -32.41 -27.58 -14.04
CA LYS A 357 -32.93 -28.67 -14.89
C LYS A 357 -34.40 -28.98 -14.62
N ALA A 358 -34.81 -29.01 -13.36
CA ALA A 358 -36.20 -29.29 -12.99
C ALA A 358 -37.16 -28.17 -13.46
N LEU A 359 -36.68 -26.93 -13.54
CA LEU A 359 -37.46 -25.77 -14.01
C LEU A 359 -37.37 -25.51 -15.52
N ASP A 360 -36.65 -26.36 -16.28
CA ASP A 360 -36.34 -26.16 -17.70
C ASP A 360 -35.78 -24.77 -18.02
N ILE A 361 -34.95 -24.23 -17.11
CA ILE A 361 -34.31 -22.92 -17.29
C ILE A 361 -32.94 -23.14 -17.94
N PRO A 362 -32.69 -22.62 -19.16
CA PRO A 362 -31.36 -22.67 -19.75
C PRO A 362 -30.38 -21.88 -18.86
N TYR A 363 -29.25 -22.51 -18.55
CA TYR A 363 -28.21 -21.94 -17.71
C TYR A 363 -26.84 -22.01 -18.38
N HIS A 364 -25.97 -21.08 -18.00
CA HIS A 364 -24.56 -21.13 -18.33
C HIS A 364 -23.75 -21.46 -17.09
N MET A 365 -22.84 -22.43 -17.23
CA MET A 365 -21.97 -22.89 -16.16
C MET A 365 -20.60 -22.23 -16.31
N SER A 366 -20.19 -21.47 -15.30
CA SER A 366 -18.86 -20.85 -15.25
C SER A 366 -18.06 -21.45 -14.10
N ASN A 367 -16.92 -22.07 -14.40
CA ASN A 367 -16.05 -22.64 -13.38
C ASN A 367 -15.35 -21.52 -12.61
N VAL A 368 -15.42 -21.56 -11.28
CA VAL A 368 -14.74 -20.58 -10.40
C VAL A 368 -13.23 -20.62 -10.65
N ASN A 369 -12.69 -21.81 -10.97
CA ASN A 369 -11.26 -21.98 -11.21
C ASN A 369 -10.81 -21.36 -12.54
N ASP A 370 -11.66 -21.34 -13.58
CA ASP A 370 -11.32 -20.79 -14.91
C ASP A 370 -11.20 -19.26 -14.88
N PHE A 371 -11.88 -18.62 -13.92
CA PHE A 371 -11.80 -17.20 -13.64
C PHE A 371 -11.06 -16.89 -12.34
N SER A 372 -10.47 -17.87 -11.67
CA SER A 372 -9.89 -17.72 -10.32
C SER A 372 -8.97 -16.51 -10.22
N ASN A 373 -8.02 -16.38 -11.13
CA ASN A 373 -7.10 -15.24 -11.12
C ASN A 373 -7.80 -13.88 -11.36
N LYS A 374 -8.86 -13.85 -12.16
CA LYS A 374 -9.62 -12.62 -12.49
C LYS A 374 -10.60 -12.24 -11.38
N ILE A 375 -11.22 -13.23 -10.77
CA ILE A 375 -12.17 -13.02 -9.69
C ILE A 375 -11.44 -12.71 -8.39
N ASN A 376 -10.31 -13.38 -8.13
CA ASN A 376 -9.40 -12.97 -7.06
C ASN A 376 -8.93 -11.52 -7.26
N PHE A 377 -8.77 -11.06 -8.51
CA PHE A 377 -8.47 -9.65 -8.78
C PHE A 377 -9.63 -8.73 -8.38
N VAL A 378 -10.87 -9.00 -8.82
CA VAL A 378 -12.04 -8.17 -8.45
C VAL A 378 -12.32 -8.21 -6.94
N GLU A 379 -12.31 -9.39 -6.34
CA GLU A 379 -12.44 -9.58 -4.88
C GLU A 379 -11.39 -8.75 -4.14
N ASN A 380 -10.13 -8.84 -4.56
CA ASN A 380 -9.05 -8.04 -4.00
C ASN A 380 -9.28 -6.51 -4.19
N ILE A 381 -9.85 -6.07 -5.30
CA ILE A 381 -10.20 -4.65 -5.49
C ILE A 381 -11.31 -4.23 -4.52
N ILE A 382 -12.30 -5.10 -4.26
CA ILE A 382 -13.39 -4.83 -3.30
C ILE A 382 -12.84 -4.67 -1.88
N GLU A 383 -11.99 -5.59 -1.43
CA GLU A 383 -11.34 -5.49 -0.11
C GLU A 383 -10.56 -4.17 0.04
N LYS A 384 -9.81 -3.79 -1.01
CA LYS A 384 -9.07 -2.53 -1.05
C LYS A 384 -9.99 -1.31 -1.01
N GLU A 385 -11.08 -1.33 -1.76
CA GLU A 385 -12.07 -0.23 -1.77
C GLU A 385 -12.78 -0.09 -0.43
N ILE A 386 -13.07 -1.19 0.28
CA ILE A 386 -13.61 -1.13 1.65
C ILE A 386 -12.63 -0.38 2.56
N ASN A 387 -11.34 -0.75 2.53
CA ASN A 387 -10.31 -0.07 3.32
C ASN A 387 -10.18 1.40 2.93
N TYR A 388 -10.16 1.70 1.63
CA TYR A 388 -10.06 3.06 1.11
C TYR A 388 -11.27 3.91 1.52
N PHE A 389 -12.47 3.35 1.44
CA PHE A 389 -13.71 4.02 1.83
C PHE A 389 -13.73 4.39 3.31
N MET A 390 -13.20 3.53 4.17
CA MET A 390 -13.05 3.80 5.60
C MET A 390 -11.95 4.83 5.89
N TYR A 391 -10.96 4.96 5.00
CA TYR A 391 -9.79 5.80 5.22
C TYR A 391 -9.82 7.19 4.56
N ASN A 392 -10.60 7.38 3.49
CA ASN A 392 -10.53 8.56 2.63
C ASN A 392 -11.06 9.87 3.29
N ASP A 393 -10.98 10.99 2.57
CA ASP A 393 -11.40 12.28 3.12
C ASP A 393 -12.94 12.48 3.11
N GLU A 394 -13.69 11.61 2.44
CA GLU A 394 -15.16 11.69 2.26
C GLU A 394 -15.91 11.32 3.54
N VAL A 395 -17.22 11.57 3.57
CA VAL A 395 -18.14 10.93 4.52
C VAL A 395 -18.45 9.53 3.98
N TYR A 396 -18.31 8.52 4.83
CA TYR A 396 -18.69 7.16 4.47
C TYR A 396 -20.20 6.97 4.61
N HIS A 397 -20.72 5.99 3.90
CA HIS A 397 -22.14 5.76 3.79
C HIS A 397 -22.48 4.29 4.02
N LEU A 398 -23.42 4.04 4.94
CA LEU A 398 -23.72 2.70 5.42
C LEU A 398 -24.23 1.77 4.32
N GLN A 399 -25.15 2.22 3.46
CA GLN A 399 -25.68 1.35 2.40
C GLN A 399 -24.59 0.99 1.38
N THR A 400 -23.67 1.93 1.11
CA THR A 400 -22.54 1.69 0.20
C THR A 400 -21.58 0.66 0.82
N LEU A 401 -21.26 0.79 2.12
CA LEU A 401 -20.43 -0.17 2.84
C LEU A 401 -21.10 -1.55 2.90
N ASN A 402 -22.39 -1.61 3.21
CA ASN A 402 -23.15 -2.86 3.23
C ASN A 402 -23.16 -3.52 1.86
N LYS A 403 -23.38 -2.75 0.79
CA LYS A 403 -23.35 -3.25 -0.59
C LYS A 403 -21.97 -3.82 -0.94
N LEU A 404 -20.89 -3.12 -0.59
CA LEU A 404 -19.51 -3.62 -0.78
C LEU A 404 -19.27 -4.93 -0.01
N ASN A 405 -19.67 -5.00 1.26
CA ASN A 405 -19.54 -6.20 2.10
C ASN A 405 -20.43 -7.36 1.64
N SER A 406 -21.53 -7.05 0.95
CA SER A 406 -22.47 -8.03 0.41
C SER A 406 -22.10 -8.54 -0.98
N PHE A 407 -21.03 -8.06 -1.64
CA PHE A 407 -20.70 -8.59 -2.95
C PHE A 407 -20.40 -10.09 -2.91
N SER A 408 -21.07 -10.81 -3.80
CA SER A 408 -21.00 -12.26 -3.97
C SER A 408 -20.06 -12.62 -5.12
N TYR A 409 -19.79 -13.91 -5.26
CA TYR A 409 -19.01 -14.40 -6.38
C TYR A 409 -19.67 -14.12 -7.74
N TYR A 410 -21.01 -14.10 -7.79
CA TYR A 410 -21.77 -13.63 -8.96
C TYR A 410 -21.47 -12.17 -9.29
N ASP A 411 -21.44 -11.28 -8.29
CA ASP A 411 -21.10 -9.86 -8.49
C ASP A 411 -19.68 -9.70 -9.02
N TYR A 412 -18.74 -10.51 -8.53
CA TYR A 412 -17.35 -10.50 -9.03
C TYR A 412 -17.30 -10.86 -10.52
N CYS A 413 -18.03 -11.90 -10.93
CA CYS A 413 -18.16 -12.30 -12.34
C CYS A 413 -18.77 -11.20 -13.20
N LYS A 414 -19.86 -10.58 -12.74
CA LYS A 414 -20.55 -9.51 -13.48
C LYS A 414 -19.65 -8.29 -13.64
N ILE A 415 -18.93 -7.91 -12.59
CA ILE A 415 -17.96 -6.82 -12.64
C ILE A 415 -16.81 -7.15 -13.60
N GLU A 416 -16.26 -8.37 -13.56
CA GLU A 416 -15.20 -8.80 -14.49
C GLU A 416 -15.70 -8.84 -15.95
N GLU A 417 -16.97 -9.20 -16.18
CA GLU A 417 -17.58 -9.13 -17.51
C GLU A 417 -17.67 -7.69 -18.00
N ILE A 418 -18.11 -6.76 -17.14
CA ILE A 418 -18.15 -5.33 -17.46
C ILE A 418 -16.74 -4.82 -17.80
N ILE A 419 -15.75 -5.11 -16.95
CA ILE A 419 -14.35 -4.74 -17.18
C ILE A 419 -13.85 -5.31 -18.53
N SER A 420 -14.13 -6.58 -18.80
CA SER A 420 -13.74 -7.24 -20.06
C SER A 420 -14.42 -6.61 -21.28
N LYS A 421 -15.69 -6.18 -21.17
CA LYS A 421 -16.39 -5.48 -22.25
C LYS A 421 -15.81 -4.07 -22.45
N ILE A 422 -15.43 -3.37 -21.38
CA ILE A 422 -14.76 -2.08 -21.45
C ILE A 422 -13.40 -2.21 -22.14
N GLU A 423 -12.56 -3.18 -21.77
CA GLU A 423 -11.28 -3.44 -22.44
C GLU A 423 -11.43 -3.68 -23.95
N ARG A 424 -12.54 -4.29 -24.37
CA ARG A 424 -12.87 -4.54 -25.79
C ARG A 424 -13.57 -3.36 -26.49
N GLY A 425 -13.84 -2.26 -25.79
CA GLY A 425 -14.58 -1.11 -26.32
C GLY A 425 -16.06 -1.37 -26.59
N LYS A 426 -16.66 -2.36 -25.91
CA LYS A 426 -18.05 -2.82 -26.11
C LYS A 426 -18.98 -2.47 -24.95
N TYR A 427 -18.60 -1.54 -24.09
CA TYR A 427 -19.40 -1.12 -22.95
C TYR A 427 -19.41 0.40 -22.85
N SER A 428 -20.61 0.99 -22.81
CA SER A 428 -20.83 2.42 -22.66
C SER A 428 -21.07 2.80 -21.20
N VAL A 429 -20.75 4.05 -20.84
CA VAL A 429 -21.04 4.59 -19.52
C VAL A 429 -22.56 4.55 -19.25
N PRO A 430 -23.02 4.09 -18.07
CA PRO A 430 -24.44 4.08 -17.73
C PRO A 430 -25.09 5.46 -17.75
N SER A 431 -26.41 5.49 -18.01
CA SER A 431 -27.22 6.71 -18.01
C SER A 431 -27.37 7.36 -16.64
N LYS A 432 -27.14 6.62 -15.56
CA LYS A 432 -27.10 7.13 -14.18
C LYS A 432 -25.85 6.57 -13.50
N ILE A 433 -25.07 7.44 -12.86
CA ILE A 433 -23.91 7.06 -12.05
C ILE A 433 -24.31 7.27 -10.59
N GLU A 434 -24.19 6.25 -9.75
CA GLU A 434 -24.44 6.39 -8.32
C GLU A 434 -23.25 7.14 -7.68
N PHE A 435 -23.48 8.32 -7.11
CA PHE A 435 -22.50 9.04 -6.29
C PHE A 435 -23.19 10.05 -5.35
N ARG A 436 -22.41 10.56 -4.38
CA ARG A 436 -22.83 11.56 -3.40
C ARG A 436 -21.82 12.69 -3.32
N LYS A 437 -22.32 13.88 -2.95
CA LYS A 437 -21.57 15.12 -2.84
C LYS A 437 -21.47 15.55 -1.38
N TYR A 438 -20.27 15.94 -0.96
CA TYR A 438 -20.01 16.51 0.37
C TYR A 438 -19.21 17.80 0.23
N ILE A 439 -19.41 18.74 1.16
CA ILE A 439 -18.69 20.02 1.19
C ILE A 439 -17.77 20.02 2.40
N ARG A 440 -16.47 20.18 2.17
CA ARG A 440 -15.47 20.37 3.21
C ARG A 440 -15.09 21.84 3.29
N ASN A 441 -15.25 22.44 4.47
CA ASN A 441 -14.75 23.78 4.74
C ASN A 441 -13.24 23.70 5.04
N GLU A 442 -12.47 24.56 4.38
CA GLU A 442 -11.07 24.90 4.66
C GLU A 442 -11.00 26.41 4.95
N GLU A 443 -9.93 26.90 5.60
CA GLU A 443 -9.83 28.29 6.07
C GLU A 443 -10.18 29.33 4.99
N ASP A 444 -9.72 29.11 3.75
CA ASP A 444 -9.88 30.05 2.65
C ASP A 444 -10.84 29.58 1.54
N LYS A 445 -11.42 28.37 1.64
CA LYS A 445 -12.22 27.79 0.54
C LYS A 445 -13.13 26.66 0.96
N GLN A 446 -14.12 26.37 0.11
CA GLN A 446 -14.92 25.15 0.18
C GLN A 446 -14.46 24.15 -0.88
N ARG A 447 -14.31 22.89 -0.46
CA ARG A 447 -13.93 21.78 -1.35
C ARG A 447 -15.10 20.84 -1.53
N ILE A 448 -15.42 20.51 -2.78
CA ILE A 448 -16.42 19.51 -3.12
C ILE A 448 -15.75 18.14 -3.12
N LEU A 449 -16.26 17.22 -2.30
CA LEU A 449 -15.83 15.82 -2.23
C LEU A 449 -16.89 14.92 -2.84
N ILE A 450 -16.46 13.87 -3.54
CA ILE A 450 -17.34 12.94 -4.24
C ILE A 450 -17.14 11.51 -3.73
N SER A 451 -18.25 10.84 -3.43
CA SER A 451 -18.29 9.50 -2.88
C SER A 451 -19.14 8.62 -3.79
N LEU A 452 -18.52 7.71 -4.55
CA LEU A 452 -19.17 6.86 -5.56
C LEU A 452 -20.09 5.73 -4.97
N GLY A 453 -20.95 5.15 -5.80
CA GLY A 453 -21.65 3.92 -5.47
C GLY A 453 -20.71 2.72 -5.35
N ALA A 454 -21.18 1.64 -4.73
CA ALA A 454 -20.35 0.46 -4.47
C ALA A 454 -19.79 -0.17 -5.77
N GLN A 455 -20.62 -0.24 -6.81
CA GLN A 455 -20.23 -0.85 -8.08
C GLN A 455 -19.28 0.08 -8.87
N GLU A 456 -19.58 1.38 -8.92
CA GLU A 456 -18.79 2.40 -9.60
C GLU A 456 -17.37 2.47 -9.04
N ARG A 457 -17.19 2.40 -7.71
CA ARG A 457 -15.88 2.35 -7.07
C ARG A 457 -15.06 1.17 -7.56
N VAL A 458 -15.63 -0.02 -7.46
CA VAL A 458 -14.91 -1.25 -7.79
C VAL A 458 -14.54 -1.28 -9.27
N ILE A 459 -15.46 -0.93 -10.17
CA ILE A 459 -15.18 -0.89 -11.61
C ILE A 459 -14.09 0.13 -11.92
N THR A 460 -14.23 1.38 -11.45
CA THR A 460 -13.26 2.44 -11.78
C THR A 460 -11.86 2.16 -11.22
N THR A 461 -11.77 1.61 -10.00
CA THR A 461 -10.49 1.21 -9.39
C THR A 461 -9.87 -0.02 -10.05
N ALA A 462 -10.67 -1.01 -10.45
CA ALA A 462 -10.18 -2.16 -11.22
C ALA A 462 -9.63 -1.74 -12.59
N LEU A 463 -10.33 -0.83 -13.27
CA LEU A 463 -9.93 -0.28 -14.56
C LEU A 463 -8.62 0.51 -14.45
N VAL A 464 -8.48 1.38 -13.46
CA VAL A 464 -7.26 2.18 -13.30
C VAL A 464 -6.05 1.30 -12.94
N ASN A 465 -6.25 0.21 -12.18
CA ASN A 465 -5.23 -0.82 -11.96
C ASN A 465 -4.75 -1.46 -13.28
N LYS A 466 -5.69 -1.94 -14.09
CA LYS A 466 -5.37 -2.52 -15.41
C LYS A 466 -4.69 -1.51 -16.33
N MET A 467 -5.13 -0.26 -16.31
CA MET A 467 -4.55 0.83 -17.10
C MET A 467 -3.07 1.07 -16.74
N ILE A 468 -2.72 1.13 -15.45
CA ILE A 468 -1.31 1.25 -15.02
C ILE A 468 -0.51 0.01 -15.40
N MET A 469 -1.07 -1.20 -15.24
CA MET A 469 -0.41 -2.44 -15.67
C MET A 469 -0.07 -2.44 -17.17
N TYR A 470 -0.93 -1.85 -18.01
CA TYR A 470 -0.70 -1.73 -19.45
C TYR A 470 0.30 -0.64 -19.83
N LEU A 471 0.37 0.44 -19.04
CA LEU A 471 1.35 1.50 -19.21
C LEU A 471 2.78 1.00 -18.94
N GLN A 472 2.93 -0.07 -18.15
CA GLN A 472 4.22 -0.67 -17.72
C GLN A 472 5.20 0.31 -17.05
N LYS A 473 4.73 1.50 -16.71
CA LYS A 473 5.51 2.57 -16.10
C LYS A 473 4.60 3.25 -15.08
N ASP A 474 5.07 3.30 -13.84
CA ASP A 474 4.44 4.08 -12.78
C ASP A 474 4.86 5.56 -12.88
N TYR A 475 4.13 6.47 -12.23
CA TYR A 475 4.51 7.89 -12.16
C TYR A 475 5.60 8.14 -11.12
N SER A 476 6.31 9.27 -11.23
CA SER A 476 7.44 9.60 -10.36
C SER A 476 7.04 10.18 -9.01
N SER A 477 5.77 10.55 -8.83
CA SER A 477 5.30 11.10 -7.57
C SER A 477 5.15 10.05 -6.49
N TYR A 478 5.48 10.43 -5.26
CA TYR A 478 5.38 9.57 -4.09
C TYR A 478 3.93 9.25 -3.68
N SER A 479 2.96 10.04 -4.15
CA SER A 479 1.54 9.92 -3.78
C SER A 479 0.78 8.94 -4.65
N TYR A 480 -0.29 8.36 -4.09
CA TYR A 480 -1.31 7.57 -4.81
C TYR A 480 -0.80 6.41 -5.67
N HIS A 481 0.43 5.91 -5.46
CA HIS A 481 0.88 4.68 -6.11
C HIS A 481 -0.06 3.51 -5.79
N LEU A 482 -0.53 2.82 -6.83
CA LEU A 482 -1.40 1.67 -6.68
C LEU A 482 -0.67 0.50 -6.03
N ASN A 483 -1.32 -0.12 -5.05
CA ASN A 483 -0.86 -1.36 -4.46
C ASN A 483 -1.35 -2.53 -5.34
N PHE A 484 -0.45 -3.27 -5.98
CA PHE A 484 -0.79 -4.47 -6.78
C PHE A 484 -0.75 -5.78 -5.98
N GLY A 485 -0.40 -5.75 -4.69
CA GLY A 485 -0.37 -6.94 -3.82
C GLY A 485 -1.77 -7.48 -3.51
N ILE A 486 -1.85 -8.67 -2.90
CA ILE A 486 -3.12 -9.24 -2.42
C ILE A 486 -3.45 -8.62 -1.05
N GLY A 487 -4.69 -8.18 -0.88
CA GLY A 487 -5.19 -7.47 0.29
C GLY A 487 -4.62 -6.05 0.46
N GLY A 488 -4.95 -5.43 1.60
CA GLY A 488 -4.47 -4.11 2.00
C GLY A 488 -5.26 -2.95 1.41
N ASP A 489 -4.60 -1.79 1.29
CA ASP A 489 -5.20 -0.56 0.76
C ASP A 489 -5.10 -0.47 -0.77
N VAL A 490 -5.95 0.38 -1.39
CA VAL A 490 -5.86 0.73 -2.82
C VAL A 490 -4.50 1.34 -3.16
N PHE A 491 -4.00 2.22 -2.28
CA PHE A 491 -2.74 2.92 -2.45
C PHE A 491 -1.71 2.46 -1.43
N TYR A 492 -0.43 2.68 -1.69
CA TYR A 492 0.56 2.59 -0.63
C TYR A 492 0.21 3.57 0.52
N PRO A 493 0.44 3.20 1.79
CA PRO A 493 0.07 4.02 2.93
C PRO A 493 0.66 5.44 2.82
N TRP A 494 -0.20 6.46 2.77
CA TRP A 494 0.23 7.84 2.51
C TRP A 494 1.29 8.32 3.50
N ILE A 495 1.22 7.89 4.76
CA ILE A 495 2.21 8.24 5.79
C ILE A 495 3.61 7.75 5.37
N SER A 496 3.70 6.51 4.88
CA SER A 496 4.97 5.93 4.44
C SER A 496 5.49 6.65 3.18
N SER A 497 4.62 6.93 2.22
CA SER A 497 4.95 7.70 1.02
C SER A 497 5.42 9.12 1.34
N TRP A 498 4.71 9.81 2.24
CA TRP A 498 5.03 11.15 2.70
C TRP A 498 6.38 11.20 3.42
N MET A 499 6.65 10.24 4.30
CA MET A 499 7.97 10.11 4.95
C MET A 499 9.08 9.94 3.92
N ARG A 500 8.87 9.09 2.92
CA ARG A 500 9.88 8.85 1.88
C ARG A 500 10.16 10.11 1.07
N PHE A 501 9.11 10.81 0.64
CA PHE A 501 9.21 12.12 -0.03
C PHE A 501 10.03 13.12 0.78
N LYS A 502 9.69 13.29 2.06
CA LYS A 502 10.42 14.19 2.97
C LYS A 502 11.88 13.77 3.17
N ASN A 503 12.13 12.48 3.35
CA ASN A 503 13.49 11.96 3.55
C ASN A 503 14.37 12.23 2.33
N ASP A 504 13.88 11.96 1.12
CA ASP A 504 14.63 12.15 -0.12
C ASP A 504 14.94 13.65 -0.37
N ILE A 505 14.00 14.55 -0.05
CA ILE A 505 14.22 16.01 -0.05
C ILE A 505 15.26 16.43 0.99
N SER A 506 15.17 15.89 2.21
CA SER A 506 16.02 16.29 3.33
C SER A 506 17.51 16.01 3.12
N GLN A 507 17.85 15.11 2.18
CA GLN A 507 19.23 14.77 1.84
C GLN A 507 20.00 15.98 1.35
N TYR A 508 19.38 16.80 0.51
CA TYR A 508 19.99 18.00 -0.07
C TYR A 508 20.40 19.03 0.99
N PHE A 509 19.70 19.06 2.13
CA PHE A 509 20.03 19.95 3.24
C PHE A 509 20.93 19.30 4.30
N SER A 510 21.11 17.98 4.25
CA SER A 510 21.83 17.21 5.27
C SER A 510 23.28 16.91 4.90
N TYR A 511 23.62 16.92 3.61
CA TYR A 511 24.96 16.57 3.14
C TYR A 511 25.69 17.78 2.55
N PRO A 512 26.92 18.09 2.99
CA PRO A 512 27.72 19.20 2.45
C PRO A 512 27.95 19.13 0.93
N ILE A 513 27.89 17.93 0.34
CA ILE A 513 28.06 17.74 -1.11
C ILE A 513 27.03 18.51 -1.95
N PHE A 514 25.89 18.88 -1.37
CA PHE A 514 24.82 19.63 -2.05
C PHE A 514 24.85 21.14 -1.80
N GLU A 515 25.87 21.68 -1.13
CA GLU A 515 25.95 23.13 -0.81
C GLU A 515 25.89 24.03 -2.06
N ASN A 516 26.35 23.53 -3.22
CA ASN A 516 26.31 24.26 -4.49
C ASN A 516 25.03 24.05 -5.31
N TYR A 517 24.08 23.26 -4.83
CA TYR A 517 22.77 23.12 -5.47
C TYR A 517 21.86 24.28 -5.08
N VAL A 518 20.91 24.59 -5.95
CA VAL A 518 19.80 25.52 -5.74
C VAL A 518 18.54 24.72 -5.43
N CYS A 519 17.72 25.23 -4.52
CA CYS A 519 16.44 24.64 -4.13
C CYS A 519 15.27 25.55 -4.54
N ALA A 520 14.30 24.99 -5.25
CA ALA A 520 13.03 25.64 -5.54
C ALA A 520 11.85 24.75 -5.11
N LYS A 521 10.82 25.36 -4.52
CA LYS A 521 9.56 24.72 -4.19
C LYS A 521 8.45 25.29 -5.07
N MET A 522 7.57 24.42 -5.53
CA MET A 522 6.42 24.76 -6.37
C MET A 522 5.15 24.12 -5.81
N ASP A 523 4.02 24.78 -6.02
CA ASP A 523 2.68 24.30 -5.67
C ASP A 523 1.72 24.70 -6.80
N ILE A 524 0.79 23.82 -7.17
CA ILE A 524 -0.16 24.03 -8.26
C ILE A 524 -1.52 24.47 -7.70
N LYS A 525 -1.99 25.63 -8.12
CA LYS A 525 -3.26 26.19 -7.68
C LYS A 525 -4.44 25.41 -8.25
N GLY A 526 -5.31 24.90 -7.36
CA GLY A 526 -6.57 24.26 -7.75
C GLY A 526 -6.38 23.06 -8.66
N PHE A 527 -5.29 22.29 -8.45
CA PHE A 527 -4.87 21.22 -9.36
C PHE A 527 -6.01 20.30 -9.81
N TYR A 528 -6.76 19.71 -8.87
CA TYR A 528 -7.86 18.80 -9.18
C TYR A 528 -8.99 19.45 -9.99
N ASP A 529 -9.22 20.74 -9.83
CA ASP A 529 -10.34 21.46 -10.44
C ASP A 529 -10.01 21.92 -11.87
N ASN A 530 -8.72 21.95 -12.24
CA ASN A 530 -8.23 22.54 -13.49
C ASN A 530 -7.70 21.52 -14.52
N ILE A 531 -7.66 20.22 -14.20
CA ILE A 531 -7.15 19.18 -15.12
C ILE A 531 -8.08 19.00 -16.33
N TYR A 532 -7.52 19.03 -17.54
CA TYR A 532 -8.24 18.68 -18.78
C TYR A 532 -7.83 17.30 -19.28
N LEU A 533 -8.64 16.27 -19.00
CA LEU A 533 -8.30 14.88 -19.35
C LEU A 533 -8.23 14.65 -20.88
N GLN A 534 -9.15 15.21 -21.67
CA GLN A 534 -9.22 14.96 -23.12
C GLN A 534 -7.92 15.31 -23.85
N THR A 535 -7.40 16.53 -23.69
CA THR A 535 -6.17 17.00 -24.35
C THR A 535 -4.94 16.19 -23.93
N MET A 536 -4.93 15.71 -22.68
CA MET A 536 -3.81 14.97 -22.13
C MET A 536 -3.77 13.53 -22.60
N PHE A 537 -4.90 12.96 -22.99
CA PHE A 537 -4.98 11.60 -23.50
C PHE A 537 -4.21 11.42 -24.80
N GLU A 538 -4.38 12.35 -25.75
CA GLU A 538 -3.71 12.29 -27.05
C GLU A 538 -2.19 12.32 -26.87
N ASN A 539 -1.72 13.18 -25.96
CA ASN A 539 -0.31 13.30 -25.61
C ASN A 539 0.27 12.00 -25.03
N ILE A 540 -0.42 11.38 -24.06
CA ILE A 540 0.03 10.12 -23.44
C ILE A 540 0.10 8.99 -24.48
N LEU A 541 -0.92 8.88 -25.34
CA LEU A 541 -0.97 7.83 -26.37
C LEU A 541 0.13 7.96 -27.42
N GLN A 542 0.59 9.17 -27.74
CA GLN A 542 1.60 9.41 -28.77
C GLN A 542 3.02 9.12 -28.27
N HIS A 543 3.32 9.37 -26.99
CA HIS A 543 4.69 9.40 -26.49
C HIS A 543 5.07 8.19 -25.62
N LYS A 544 4.12 7.33 -25.25
CA LYS A 544 4.38 6.15 -24.40
C LYS A 544 4.28 4.85 -25.16
N LYS A 545 5.22 3.94 -24.87
CA LYS A 545 5.13 2.54 -25.27
C LYS A 545 4.15 1.81 -24.33
N ILE A 546 2.99 1.45 -24.85
CA ILE A 546 1.92 0.78 -24.09
C ILE A 546 1.82 -0.68 -24.56
N LYS A 547 1.86 -1.64 -23.62
CA LYS A 547 1.88 -3.09 -23.96
C LYS A 547 0.60 -3.56 -24.64
N GLU A 548 -0.54 -3.04 -24.19
CA GLU A 548 -1.89 -3.42 -24.59
C GLU A 548 -2.67 -2.16 -25.00
N TYR A 549 -2.17 -1.49 -26.06
CA TYR A 549 -2.58 -0.14 -26.47
C TYR A 549 -4.10 0.03 -26.59
N GLU A 550 -4.78 -0.85 -27.32
CA GLU A 550 -6.23 -0.73 -27.51
C GLU A 550 -7.01 -0.91 -26.21
N LYS A 551 -6.60 -1.83 -25.32
CA LYS A 551 -7.24 -2.01 -24.02
C LYS A 551 -7.05 -0.78 -23.14
N PHE A 552 -5.82 -0.26 -23.06
CA PHE A 552 -5.52 0.98 -22.35
C PHE A 552 -6.39 2.14 -22.86
N LYS A 553 -6.45 2.32 -24.18
CA LYS A 553 -7.22 3.36 -24.83
C LYS A 553 -8.71 3.26 -24.52
N ASN A 554 -9.28 2.06 -24.57
CA ASN A 554 -10.69 1.84 -24.26
C ASN A 554 -11.01 2.08 -22.79
N ILE A 555 -10.15 1.62 -21.88
CA ILE A 555 -10.28 1.89 -20.44
C ILE A 555 -10.26 3.40 -20.17
N TYR A 556 -9.26 4.10 -20.70
CA TYR A 556 -9.14 5.54 -20.49
C TYR A 556 -10.37 6.29 -20.99
N LYS A 557 -10.84 5.98 -22.21
CA LYS A 557 -12.06 6.60 -22.76
C LYS A 557 -13.25 6.41 -21.83
N TYR A 558 -13.44 5.20 -21.31
CA TYR A 558 -14.52 4.92 -20.37
C TYR A 558 -14.38 5.72 -19.06
N LEU A 559 -13.18 5.74 -18.47
CA LEU A 559 -12.91 6.52 -17.25
C LEU A 559 -13.09 8.02 -17.47
N ASN A 560 -12.67 8.54 -18.62
CA ASN A 560 -12.86 9.94 -18.98
C ASN A 560 -14.34 10.29 -19.12
N SER A 561 -15.13 9.46 -19.81
CA SER A 561 -16.58 9.68 -19.93
C SER A 561 -17.31 9.60 -18.59
N ILE A 562 -16.88 8.71 -17.68
CA ILE A 562 -17.38 8.70 -16.29
C ILE A 562 -17.00 10.00 -15.58
N ASN A 563 -15.75 10.45 -15.70
CA ASN A 563 -15.24 11.66 -15.07
C ASN A 563 -16.03 12.89 -15.50
N GLU A 564 -16.17 13.10 -16.81
CA GLU A 564 -16.92 14.21 -17.41
C GLU A 564 -18.35 14.28 -16.87
N LYS A 565 -19.01 13.13 -16.80
CA LYS A 565 -20.38 13.04 -16.29
C LYS A 565 -20.48 13.40 -14.82
N ILE A 566 -19.58 12.87 -13.98
CA ILE A 566 -19.54 13.21 -12.55
C ILE A 566 -19.23 14.71 -12.37
N MET A 567 -18.27 15.26 -13.12
CA MET A 567 -17.88 16.67 -12.99
C MET A 567 -19.01 17.61 -13.43
N LEU A 568 -19.70 17.30 -14.55
CA LEU A 568 -20.89 18.04 -14.99
C LEU A 568 -22.02 17.99 -13.95
N GLU A 569 -22.34 16.81 -13.42
CA GLU A 569 -23.43 16.66 -12.46
C GLU A 569 -23.10 17.25 -11.07
N SER A 570 -21.82 17.31 -10.68
CA SER A 570 -21.42 17.73 -9.33
C SER A 570 -20.93 19.18 -9.23
N VAL A 571 -20.22 19.67 -10.24
CA VAL A 571 -19.58 21.01 -10.27
C VAL A 571 -20.13 21.87 -11.41
N GLY A 572 -20.74 21.28 -12.44
CA GLY A 572 -21.27 22.02 -13.60
C GLY A 572 -20.21 22.42 -14.63
N ASP A 573 -19.02 21.83 -14.56
CA ASP A 573 -17.90 22.06 -15.48
C ASP A 573 -17.33 20.70 -15.90
N LEU A 574 -16.79 20.60 -17.12
CA LEU A 574 -16.07 19.42 -17.61
C LEU A 574 -14.63 19.37 -17.12
N ARG A 575 -14.09 20.51 -16.70
CA ARG A 575 -12.73 20.65 -16.19
C ARG A 575 -12.59 20.03 -14.81
N GLY A 576 -11.47 19.36 -14.61
CA GLY A 576 -11.05 18.74 -13.37
C GLY A 576 -11.39 17.26 -13.27
N VAL A 577 -11.09 16.71 -12.10
CA VAL A 577 -11.42 15.35 -11.71
C VAL A 577 -12.02 15.35 -10.30
N PRO A 578 -12.97 14.45 -9.99
CA PRO A 578 -13.67 14.49 -8.72
C PRO A 578 -12.71 14.19 -7.57
N GLN A 579 -12.81 14.97 -6.50
CA GLN A 579 -11.94 14.81 -5.35
C GLN A 579 -12.52 13.77 -4.40
N GLY A 580 -11.89 12.60 -4.35
CA GLY A 580 -12.37 11.50 -3.51
C GLY A 580 -12.10 10.14 -4.14
N PRO A 581 -12.69 9.82 -5.31
CA PRO A 581 -12.57 8.51 -5.93
C PRO A 581 -11.12 8.14 -6.29
N ALA A 582 -10.73 6.90 -6.07
CA ALA A 582 -9.36 6.45 -6.28
C ALA A 582 -8.90 6.62 -7.74
N TYR A 583 -9.75 6.29 -8.71
CA TYR A 583 -9.41 6.43 -10.14
C TYR A 583 -9.03 7.87 -10.50
N ALA A 584 -9.74 8.86 -9.94
CA ALA A 584 -9.52 10.28 -10.23
C ALA A 584 -8.16 10.76 -9.68
N ARG A 585 -7.74 10.26 -8.51
CA ARG A 585 -6.41 10.51 -7.95
C ARG A 585 -5.31 10.03 -8.88
N VAL A 586 -5.44 8.80 -9.38
CA VAL A 586 -4.46 8.20 -10.28
C VAL A 586 -4.42 8.92 -11.63
N LEU A 587 -5.58 9.27 -12.20
CA LEU A 587 -5.64 10.04 -13.45
C LEU A 587 -4.94 11.40 -13.32
N ALA A 588 -5.15 12.10 -12.20
CA ALA A 588 -4.46 13.36 -11.92
C ALA A 588 -2.94 13.17 -11.89
N GLU A 589 -2.45 12.13 -11.20
CA GLU A 589 -1.02 11.83 -11.12
C GLU A 589 -0.39 11.52 -12.47
N ILE A 590 -1.05 10.70 -13.30
CA ILE A 590 -0.57 10.36 -14.65
C ILE A 590 -0.49 11.63 -15.52
N VAL A 591 -1.51 12.49 -15.45
CA VAL A 591 -1.56 13.72 -16.22
C VAL A 591 -0.40 14.65 -15.84
N LEU A 592 -0.21 14.88 -14.54
CA LEU A 592 0.84 15.79 -14.08
C LEU A 592 2.23 15.22 -14.35
N GLU A 593 2.43 13.91 -14.17
CA GLU A 593 3.67 13.22 -14.56
C GLU A 593 4.01 13.46 -16.03
N GLU A 594 3.03 13.35 -16.92
CA GLU A 594 3.25 13.54 -18.34
C GLU A 594 3.61 14.99 -18.68
N MET A 595 2.89 15.97 -18.11
CA MET A 595 3.19 17.38 -18.31
C MET A 595 4.61 17.73 -17.87
N ILE A 596 5.00 17.33 -16.65
CA ILE A 596 6.32 17.63 -16.11
C ILE A 596 7.42 16.90 -16.91
N SER A 597 7.19 15.64 -17.29
CA SER A 597 8.13 14.89 -18.14
C SER A 597 8.35 15.59 -19.48
N GLN A 598 7.29 16.04 -20.13
CA GLN A 598 7.37 16.74 -21.42
C GLN A 598 8.13 18.06 -21.33
N PHE A 599 7.91 18.83 -20.26
CA PHE A 599 8.64 20.07 -20.02
C PHE A 599 10.16 19.82 -19.97
N PHE A 600 10.62 18.86 -19.15
CA PHE A 600 12.05 18.56 -19.04
C PHE A 600 12.62 17.90 -20.30
N MET A 601 11.84 17.09 -21.02
CA MET A 601 12.29 16.50 -22.30
C MET A 601 12.47 17.56 -23.39
N SER A 602 11.64 18.60 -23.40
CA SER A 602 11.67 19.66 -24.41
C SER A 602 12.71 20.75 -24.12
N ASN A 603 13.22 20.82 -22.89
CA ASN A 603 14.15 21.85 -22.45
C ASN A 603 15.49 21.23 -22.00
N SER A 604 16.43 21.07 -22.94
CA SER A 604 17.73 20.43 -22.69
C SER A 604 18.54 21.10 -21.58
N MET A 605 18.34 22.41 -21.38
CA MET A 605 19.00 23.19 -20.31
C MET A 605 18.61 22.75 -18.90
N TYR A 606 17.46 22.09 -18.73
CA TYR A 606 16.91 21.68 -17.43
C TYR A 606 17.08 20.17 -17.18
N GLN A 607 17.88 19.44 -17.97
CA GLN A 607 18.07 18.00 -17.80
C GLN A 607 18.73 17.59 -16.47
N GLU A 608 19.49 18.48 -15.86
CA GLU A 608 20.15 18.24 -14.56
C GLU A 608 19.23 18.50 -13.37
N VAL A 609 18.02 19.05 -13.59
CA VAL A 609 17.04 19.30 -12.54
C VAL A 609 16.50 17.97 -11.99
N LYS A 610 16.65 17.77 -10.68
CA LYS A 610 16.05 16.66 -9.93
C LYS A 610 14.73 17.14 -9.33
N SER A 611 13.61 16.59 -9.79
CA SER A 611 12.28 16.91 -9.29
C SER A 611 11.75 15.80 -8.36
N TYR A 612 11.19 16.22 -7.23
CA TYR A 612 10.56 15.36 -6.23
C TYR A 612 9.14 15.89 -6.00
N ARG A 613 8.12 15.04 -6.18
CA ARG A 613 6.72 15.48 -6.17
C ARG A 613 5.84 14.64 -5.25
N TYR A 614 4.97 15.28 -4.47
CA TYR A 614 3.89 14.65 -3.73
C TYR A 614 2.58 15.37 -4.08
N VAL A 615 1.79 14.80 -4.98
CA VAL A 615 0.60 15.44 -5.57
C VAL A 615 0.99 16.77 -6.23
N ASP A 616 0.52 17.90 -5.72
CA ASP A 616 0.75 19.26 -6.20
C ASP A 616 2.01 19.91 -5.61
N ASP A 617 2.51 19.42 -4.46
CA ASP A 617 3.76 19.89 -3.86
C ASP A 617 4.96 19.32 -4.62
N MET A 618 5.85 20.18 -5.12
CA MET A 618 7.05 19.77 -5.85
C MET A 618 8.28 20.52 -5.38
N PHE A 619 9.36 19.79 -5.11
CA PHE A 619 10.70 20.32 -4.84
C PHE A 619 11.62 20.01 -6.00
N MET A 620 12.38 21.00 -6.43
CA MET A 620 13.37 20.88 -7.49
C MET A 620 14.74 21.26 -6.96
N PHE A 621 15.72 20.43 -7.29
CA PHE A 621 17.13 20.63 -6.95
C PHE A 621 17.97 20.61 -8.21
N PHE A 622 18.84 21.60 -8.36
CA PHE A 622 19.65 21.75 -9.57
C PHE A 622 20.96 22.47 -9.29
N PRO A 623 22.01 22.29 -10.10
CA PRO A 623 23.27 23.02 -9.92
C PRO A 623 23.07 24.53 -10.08
N SER A 624 23.90 25.33 -9.40
CA SER A 624 23.85 26.80 -9.46
C SER A 624 24.13 27.41 -10.84
N THR A 625 24.47 26.59 -11.84
CA THR A 625 24.58 27.00 -13.24
C THR A 625 23.21 27.21 -13.90
N ILE A 626 22.14 26.65 -13.33
CA ILE A 626 20.76 26.81 -13.80
C ILE A 626 20.11 27.96 -13.02
N ASP A 627 19.54 28.94 -13.74
CA ASP A 627 18.78 30.02 -13.15
C ASP A 627 17.39 29.53 -12.69
N GLY A 628 17.20 29.51 -11.37
CA GLY A 628 15.95 29.04 -10.75
C GLY A 628 14.73 29.92 -11.04
N GLU A 629 14.90 31.24 -11.19
CA GLU A 629 13.79 32.14 -11.53
C GLU A 629 13.32 31.90 -12.97
N MET A 630 14.29 31.72 -13.88
CA MET A 630 13.99 31.40 -15.27
C MET A 630 13.31 30.03 -15.39
N LEU A 631 13.80 29.01 -14.68
CA LEU A 631 13.18 27.69 -14.64
C LEU A 631 11.72 27.75 -14.17
N ILE A 632 11.44 28.47 -13.07
CA ILE A 632 10.09 28.61 -12.54
C ILE A 632 9.18 29.33 -13.54
N ARG A 633 9.66 30.42 -14.16
CA ARG A 633 8.89 31.19 -15.14
C ARG A 633 8.57 30.36 -16.40
N ASP A 634 9.55 29.64 -16.93
CA ASP A 634 9.36 28.83 -18.14
C ASP A 634 8.39 27.67 -17.87
N LEU A 635 8.52 27.02 -16.70
CA LEU A 635 7.60 25.98 -16.26
C LEU A 635 6.19 26.54 -16.00
N ALA A 636 6.08 27.73 -15.42
CA ALA A 636 4.79 28.40 -15.25
C ALA A 636 4.10 28.62 -16.59
N GLY A 637 4.80 29.20 -17.57
CA GLY A 637 4.25 29.41 -18.92
C GLY A 637 3.80 28.10 -19.57
N PHE A 638 4.62 27.04 -19.46
CA PHE A 638 4.27 25.73 -20.00
C PHE A 638 3.02 25.09 -19.36
N LEU A 639 2.81 25.30 -18.06
CA LEU A 639 1.64 24.81 -17.33
C LEU A 639 0.39 25.63 -17.67
N GLU A 640 0.53 26.96 -17.79
CA GLU A 640 -0.57 27.88 -18.11
C GLU A 640 -1.19 27.59 -19.47
N GLU A 641 -0.36 27.26 -20.47
CA GLU A 641 -0.81 26.79 -21.79
C GLU A 641 -1.69 25.54 -21.73
N LYS A 642 -1.60 24.75 -20.65
CA LYS A 642 -2.36 23.52 -20.42
C LYS A 642 -3.45 23.69 -19.36
N GLY A 643 -3.73 24.93 -18.95
CA GLY A 643 -4.78 25.28 -18.00
C GLY A 643 -4.42 25.05 -16.53
N LEU A 644 -3.15 24.79 -16.20
CA LEU A 644 -2.67 24.69 -14.81
C LEU A 644 -1.90 25.96 -14.43
N TYR A 645 -2.05 26.38 -13.18
CA TYR A 645 -1.46 27.62 -12.69
C TYR A 645 -0.65 27.38 -11.43
N LEU A 646 0.50 28.04 -11.30
CA LEU A 646 1.28 28.00 -10.06
C LEU A 646 0.60 28.80 -8.96
N ASN A 647 0.73 28.32 -7.74
CA ASN A 647 0.34 29.05 -6.55
C ASN A 647 1.48 29.98 -6.14
N LEU A 648 1.40 31.23 -6.55
CA LEU A 648 2.43 32.25 -6.30
C LEU A 648 2.69 32.51 -4.80
N LYS A 649 1.73 32.20 -3.91
CA LYS A 649 1.93 32.36 -2.46
C LYS A 649 2.79 31.25 -1.85
N LYS A 650 2.79 30.06 -2.46
CA LYS A 650 3.47 28.87 -1.95
C LYS A 650 4.70 28.46 -2.77
N THR A 651 4.79 28.94 -4.00
CA THR A 651 5.94 28.74 -4.88
C THR A 651 7.05 29.70 -4.46
N LYS A 652 8.25 29.18 -4.26
CA LYS A 652 9.40 29.94 -3.76
C LYS A 652 10.71 29.36 -4.30
N ASN A 653 11.55 30.22 -4.85
CA ASN A 653 12.96 29.91 -5.11
C ASN A 653 13.76 30.26 -3.85
N TYR A 654 14.37 29.27 -3.21
CA TYR A 654 15.17 29.50 -2.01
C TYR A 654 16.62 29.89 -2.34
N GLY A 655 17.05 29.71 -3.59
CA GLY A 655 18.44 29.93 -3.98
C GLY A 655 19.36 28.80 -3.54
N LYS A 656 20.66 29.09 -3.48
CA LYS A 656 21.72 28.11 -3.24
C LYS A 656 21.70 27.60 -1.80
N ILE A 657 21.81 26.28 -1.62
CA ILE A 657 21.66 25.59 -0.34
C ILE A 657 22.69 26.07 0.70
N GLY A 658 23.94 26.26 0.30
CA GLY A 658 24.99 26.78 1.18
C GLY A 658 24.73 28.21 1.70
N GLU A 659 23.87 28.96 1.00
CA GLU A 659 23.60 30.38 1.25
C GLU A 659 22.18 30.63 1.81
N LEU A 660 21.44 29.56 2.15
CA LEU A 660 20.10 29.67 2.72
C LEU A 660 20.08 30.49 4.02
N SER A 661 19.09 31.38 4.13
CA SER A 661 18.87 32.15 5.34
C SER A 661 18.48 31.24 6.52
N LEU A 662 18.64 31.74 7.75
CA LEU A 662 18.19 31.02 8.95
C LEU A 662 16.68 30.72 8.90
N VAL A 663 15.88 31.64 8.35
CA VAL A 663 14.42 31.47 8.20
C VAL A 663 14.11 30.34 7.21
N ASP A 664 14.78 30.34 6.06
CA ASP A 664 14.60 29.29 5.03
C ASP A 664 15.07 27.93 5.54
N LYS A 665 16.19 27.89 6.27
CA LYS A 665 16.69 26.66 6.91
C LYS A 665 15.69 26.12 7.92
N LEU A 666 15.05 26.97 8.73
CA LEU A 666 14.02 26.54 9.68
C LEU A 666 12.76 26.03 8.95
N GLU A 667 12.29 26.75 7.93
CA GLU A 667 11.15 26.35 7.09
C GLU A 667 11.39 24.98 6.43
N LEU A 668 12.61 24.73 5.94
CA LEU A 668 13.03 23.46 5.32
C LEU A 668 13.41 22.39 6.36
N GLN A 669 13.76 22.75 7.60
CA GLN A 669 14.02 21.81 8.71
C GLN A 669 12.72 21.26 9.33
N GLU A 670 11.62 22.02 9.33
CA GLU A 670 10.29 21.50 9.69
C GLU A 670 9.85 20.32 8.80
N PHE A 671 10.45 20.19 7.62
CA PHE A 671 10.27 19.02 6.76
C PHE A 671 10.89 17.74 7.36
N ARG A 672 11.88 17.83 8.25
CA ARG A 672 12.75 16.72 8.69
C ARG A 672 12.37 16.05 10.01
N ASP A 673 12.28 16.80 11.11
CA ASP A 673 12.49 16.21 12.44
C ASP A 673 11.19 15.81 13.17
N LEU A 674 10.20 16.70 13.24
CA LEU A 674 9.11 16.53 14.21
C LEU A 674 8.14 15.39 13.91
N ASN A 675 7.73 15.21 12.65
CA ASN A 675 6.82 14.12 12.29
C ASN A 675 7.52 12.77 12.50
N TYR A 676 8.79 12.65 12.12
CA TYR A 676 9.56 11.41 12.27
C TYR A 676 9.76 11.06 13.74
N ASP A 677 10.10 12.05 14.57
CA ASP A 677 10.29 11.87 16.01
C ASP A 677 9.02 11.33 16.68
N VAL A 678 7.84 11.89 16.32
CA VAL A 678 6.53 11.40 16.81
C VAL A 678 6.28 9.93 16.49
N PHE A 679 6.72 9.42 15.34
CA PHE A 679 6.57 8.00 14.97
C PHE A 679 7.63 7.07 15.58
N GLN A 680 8.76 7.60 16.06
CA GLN A 680 9.81 6.80 16.70
C GLN A 680 9.57 6.61 18.20
N VAL A 681 8.63 7.35 18.79
CA VAL A 681 8.19 7.14 20.17
C VAL A 681 7.56 5.75 20.30
N ARG A 682 8.28 4.84 20.95
CA ARG A 682 7.77 3.51 21.33
C ARG A 682 7.72 3.41 22.85
N GLU A 683 6.56 3.05 23.39
CA GLU A 683 6.31 2.89 24.83
C GLU A 683 7.20 1.79 25.43
N ASP A 684 7.48 0.74 24.66
CA ASP A 684 8.26 -0.44 25.07
C ASP A 684 9.72 -0.16 25.46
N ASN A 685 10.23 1.07 25.22
CA ASN A 685 11.61 1.46 25.50
C ASN A 685 11.76 2.35 26.76
N TRP A 686 10.70 2.65 27.50
CA TRP A 686 10.79 3.50 28.69
C TRP A 686 11.36 2.71 29.86
N ILE A 687 12.65 2.89 30.12
CA ILE A 687 13.34 2.25 31.25
C ILE A 687 13.32 3.20 32.46
N ASN A 688 13.39 4.54 32.25
CA ASN A 688 13.55 5.53 33.33
C ASN A 688 12.75 6.85 33.11
N THR A 689 12.74 7.74 34.13
CA THR A 689 12.12 9.09 34.11
C THR A 689 12.70 10.05 33.06
N ILE A 690 13.93 9.83 32.61
CA ILE A 690 14.60 10.63 31.56
C ILE A 690 13.93 10.38 30.20
N ASP A 691 13.54 9.14 29.90
CA ASP A 691 12.87 8.77 28.65
C ASP A 691 11.49 9.47 28.55
N LYS A 692 10.82 9.67 29.70
CA LYS A 692 9.54 10.40 29.79
C LYS A 692 9.71 11.90 29.54
N ALA A 693 10.80 12.52 30.01
CA ALA A 693 11.08 13.93 29.75
C ALA A 693 11.49 14.18 28.28
N GLU A 694 12.23 13.25 27.67
CA GLU A 694 12.55 13.30 26.23
C GLU A 694 11.27 13.15 25.39
N PHE A 695 10.35 12.27 25.79
CA PHE A 695 9.02 12.12 25.20
C PHE A 695 8.19 13.42 25.27
N GLU A 696 8.10 14.06 26.44
CA GLU A 696 7.34 15.31 26.58
C GLU A 696 7.88 16.42 25.70
N ASN A 697 9.20 16.50 25.54
CA ASN A 697 9.84 17.46 24.65
C ASN A 697 9.49 17.22 23.18
N VAL A 698 9.43 15.96 22.71
CA VAL A 698 9.04 15.64 21.32
C VAL A 698 7.58 16.06 21.07
N TYR A 699 6.66 15.73 21.97
CA TYR A 699 5.26 16.12 21.85
C TYR A 699 5.07 17.64 21.81
N ILE A 700 5.65 18.35 22.77
CA ILE A 700 5.55 19.82 22.87
C ILE A 700 6.11 20.48 21.61
N ARG A 701 7.30 20.04 21.15
CA ARG A 701 7.88 20.57 19.91
C ARG A 701 7.00 20.31 18.71
N TYR A 702 6.37 19.14 18.61
CA TYR A 702 5.48 18.83 17.48
C TYR A 702 4.24 19.72 17.48
N ILE A 703 3.54 19.82 18.60
CA ILE A 703 2.27 20.55 18.71
C ILE A 703 2.44 22.05 18.56
N TYR A 704 3.47 22.62 19.17
CA TYR A 704 3.68 24.06 19.15
C TYR A 704 4.57 24.53 17.98
N ARG A 705 4.89 23.66 17.02
CA ARG A 705 5.78 24.02 15.89
C ARG A 705 5.27 25.20 15.06
N LYS A 706 3.95 25.27 14.84
CA LYS A 706 3.31 26.33 14.04
C LYS A 706 2.92 27.56 14.87
N ASN A 707 3.35 27.65 16.13
CA ASN A 707 2.87 28.60 17.15
C ASN A 707 1.36 28.52 17.46
N ASN A 708 0.55 27.88 16.60
CA ASN A 708 -0.88 27.67 16.70
C ASN A 708 -1.24 26.19 16.45
N TRP A 709 -2.35 25.75 17.03
CA TRP A 709 -2.91 24.42 16.81
C TRP A 709 -3.48 24.27 15.40
N ASP A 710 -3.16 23.17 14.73
CA ASP A 710 -3.68 22.80 13.40
C ASP A 710 -4.43 21.46 13.50
N ILE A 711 -5.72 21.48 13.16
CA ILE A 711 -6.56 20.29 13.21
C ILE A 711 -6.03 19.15 12.34
N ASN A 712 -5.30 19.44 11.25
CA ASN A 712 -4.74 18.40 10.38
C ASN A 712 -3.75 17.48 11.12
N ASP A 713 -3.18 17.93 12.25
CA ASP A 713 -2.29 17.13 13.08
C ASP A 713 -2.99 15.92 13.68
N ALA A 714 -4.27 16.05 14.02
CA ALA A 714 -5.04 14.96 14.62
C ALA A 714 -5.11 13.73 13.70
N ASN A 715 -5.10 13.90 12.37
CA ASN A 715 -5.12 12.78 11.44
C ASN A 715 -3.82 11.94 11.50
N LEU A 716 -2.69 12.60 11.78
CA LEU A 716 -1.39 11.96 11.97
C LEU A 716 -1.27 11.37 13.37
N ILE A 717 -1.63 12.13 14.40
CA ILE A 717 -1.53 11.72 15.80
C ILE A 717 -2.41 10.51 16.06
N PHE A 718 -3.68 10.52 15.65
CA PHE A 718 -4.59 9.37 15.82
C PHE A 718 -4.33 8.21 14.84
N SER A 719 -3.13 8.11 14.27
CA SER A 719 -2.75 6.95 13.46
C SER A 719 -2.15 5.85 14.34
N ASP A 720 -2.36 4.59 13.94
CA ASP A 720 -1.86 3.42 14.66
C ASP A 720 -0.32 3.33 14.76
N LYS A 721 0.39 4.23 14.06
CA LYS A 721 1.86 4.32 14.11
C LYS A 721 2.38 5.18 15.27
N VAL A 722 1.50 5.88 15.97
CA VAL A 722 1.83 6.80 17.07
C VAL A 722 1.46 6.13 18.40
N SER A 723 2.25 6.37 19.45
CA SER A 723 2.00 5.74 20.76
C SER A 723 0.65 6.14 21.36
N ASN A 724 0.00 5.20 22.05
CA ASN A 724 -1.32 5.43 22.66
C ASN A 724 -1.28 6.57 23.69
N THR A 725 -0.21 6.66 24.46
CA THR A 725 -0.02 7.73 25.46
C THR A 725 -0.03 9.12 24.81
N LEU A 726 0.61 9.27 23.65
CA LEU A 726 0.62 10.55 22.91
C LEU A 726 -0.77 10.86 22.36
N GLN A 727 -1.45 9.83 21.85
CA GLN A 727 -2.80 9.96 21.35
C GLN A 727 -3.77 10.41 22.45
N GLU A 728 -3.65 9.86 23.66
CA GLU A 728 -4.50 10.29 24.78
C GLU A 728 -4.21 11.70 25.25
N LYS A 729 -2.95 12.07 25.38
CA LYS A 729 -2.59 13.45 25.73
C LYS A 729 -3.16 14.45 24.73
N TYR A 730 -3.02 14.16 23.43
CA TYR A 730 -3.58 15.00 22.37
C TYR A 730 -5.11 15.03 22.40
N PHE A 731 -5.73 13.88 22.65
CA PHE A 731 -7.18 13.77 22.78
C PHE A 731 -7.69 14.66 23.92
N GLU A 732 -7.11 14.55 25.12
CA GLU A 732 -7.49 15.35 26.29
C GLU A 732 -7.28 16.86 26.06
N GLU A 733 -6.14 17.25 25.48
CA GLU A 733 -5.78 18.67 25.26
C GLU A 733 -6.68 19.34 24.22
N PHE A 734 -7.08 18.61 23.16
CA PHE A 734 -7.78 19.18 22.01
C PHE A 734 -9.21 18.67 21.81
N TYR A 735 -9.76 17.92 22.77
CA TYR A 735 -11.10 17.31 22.71
C TYR A 735 -12.18 18.28 22.23
N GLU A 736 -12.40 19.38 22.98
CA GLU A 736 -13.43 20.37 22.70
C GLU A 736 -13.19 21.10 21.36
N ARG A 737 -11.93 21.35 21.01
CA ARG A 737 -11.57 22.03 19.76
C ARG A 737 -11.86 21.16 18.54
N ILE A 738 -11.60 19.86 18.61
CA ILE A 738 -11.91 18.92 17.52
C ILE A 738 -13.43 18.72 17.43
N LEU A 739 -14.09 18.52 18.57
CA LEU A 739 -15.53 18.31 18.67
C LEU A 739 -16.33 19.46 18.04
N SER A 740 -15.97 20.71 18.35
CA SER A 740 -16.65 21.92 17.85
C SER A 740 -16.18 22.40 16.47
N SER A 741 -15.22 21.71 15.84
CA SER A 741 -14.64 22.17 14.57
C SER A 741 -15.56 21.94 13.37
N GLN A 742 -15.67 22.95 12.52
CA GLN A 742 -16.23 22.85 11.17
C GLN A 742 -15.17 22.48 10.11
N PHE A 743 -13.89 22.57 10.46
CA PHE A 743 -12.75 22.32 9.58
C PHE A 743 -12.15 20.95 9.90
N GLY A 744 -11.77 20.18 8.89
CA GLY A 744 -11.14 18.88 9.08
C GLY A 744 -11.50 17.86 8.02
N ARG A 745 -10.80 16.72 8.04
CA ARG A 745 -10.98 15.63 7.07
C ARG A 745 -11.92 14.56 7.62
N GLY A 746 -12.69 13.89 6.78
CA GLY A 746 -13.55 12.77 7.21
C GLY A 746 -12.76 11.68 7.95
N SER A 747 -11.59 11.32 7.42
CA SER A 747 -10.67 10.34 8.04
C SER A 747 -10.27 10.67 9.48
N LEU A 748 -10.10 11.96 9.78
CA LEU A 748 -9.75 12.46 11.10
C LEU A 748 -10.92 12.29 12.06
N PHE A 749 -12.11 12.75 11.66
CA PHE A 749 -13.30 12.67 12.51
C PHE A 749 -13.66 11.23 12.82
N ARG A 750 -13.54 10.32 11.84
CA ARG A 750 -13.75 8.88 12.09
C ARG A 750 -12.81 8.32 13.14
N LYS A 751 -11.51 8.60 13.05
CA LYS A 751 -10.53 8.18 14.07
C LYS A 751 -10.86 8.75 15.44
N PHE A 752 -11.22 10.03 15.50
CA PHE A 752 -11.62 10.71 16.74
C PHE A 752 -12.83 10.04 17.40
N TYR A 753 -13.94 9.86 16.68
CA TYR A 753 -15.14 9.22 17.23
C TYR A 753 -14.96 7.72 17.48
N ASN A 754 -14.14 7.03 16.70
CA ASN A 754 -13.78 5.63 16.97
C ASN A 754 -13.09 5.47 18.33
N ARG A 755 -12.27 6.45 18.77
CA ARG A 755 -11.66 6.46 20.11
C ARG A 755 -12.66 6.78 21.22
N ILE A 756 -13.73 7.53 20.93
CA ILE A 756 -14.80 7.84 21.89
C ILE A 756 -15.69 6.62 22.08
N PHE A 757 -16.26 6.08 21.00
CA PHE A 757 -17.33 5.08 21.07
C PHE A 757 -16.85 3.66 21.41
N ASN A 758 -15.56 3.36 21.25
CA ASN A 758 -14.98 2.08 21.66
C ASN A 758 -14.32 2.11 23.05
N ASP A 759 -14.32 3.25 23.73
CA ASP A 759 -13.85 3.39 25.11
C ASP A 759 -15.05 3.63 26.04
N VAL A 760 -15.26 2.75 27.01
CA VAL A 760 -16.41 2.78 27.91
C VAL A 760 -16.53 4.12 28.65
N THR A 761 -15.41 4.62 29.17
CA THR A 761 -15.37 5.85 29.99
C THR A 761 -15.62 7.07 29.13
N LYS A 762 -14.98 7.15 27.95
CA LYS A 762 -15.14 8.29 27.03
C LYS A 762 -16.52 8.31 26.41
N SER A 763 -17.04 7.14 26.01
CA SER A 763 -18.40 7.00 25.52
C SER A 763 -19.38 7.51 26.58
N HIS A 764 -19.31 7.00 27.82
CA HIS A 764 -20.20 7.46 28.89
C HIS A 764 -20.11 8.99 29.10
N SER A 765 -18.90 9.55 29.16
CA SER A 765 -18.69 11.01 29.30
C SER A 765 -19.32 11.81 28.14
N PHE A 766 -19.11 11.36 26.90
CA PHE A 766 -19.63 12.03 25.70
C PHE A 766 -21.16 12.17 25.72
N PHE A 767 -21.87 11.10 26.09
CA PHE A 767 -23.34 11.12 26.15
C PHE A 767 -23.86 11.82 27.40
N TYR A 768 -23.24 11.61 28.57
CA TYR A 768 -23.61 12.28 29.81
C TYR A 768 -23.50 13.82 29.71
N ASN A 769 -22.39 14.31 29.14
CA ASN A 769 -22.16 15.75 28.93
C ASN A 769 -22.94 16.33 27.75
N ARG A 770 -23.63 15.49 26.97
CA ARG A 770 -24.31 15.86 25.72
C ARG A 770 -23.37 16.55 24.72
N ASP A 771 -22.13 16.04 24.62
CA ASP A 771 -21.09 16.62 23.78
C ASP A 771 -21.47 16.64 22.30
N TYR A 772 -22.34 15.74 21.86
CA TYR A 772 -22.92 15.75 20.51
C TYR A 772 -23.62 17.06 20.13
N VAL A 773 -24.11 17.86 21.10
CA VAL A 773 -24.75 19.17 20.85
C VAL A 773 -23.74 20.23 20.43
N LYS A 774 -22.46 20.08 20.81
CA LYS A 774 -21.38 21.02 20.48
C LYS A 774 -20.89 20.86 19.04
N ILE A 775 -21.23 19.75 18.40
CA ILE A 775 -20.79 19.44 17.04
C ILE A 775 -21.61 20.29 16.05
N PRO A 776 -20.96 21.03 15.13
CA PRO A 776 -21.68 21.84 14.16
C PRO A 776 -22.59 20.98 13.27
N ALA A 777 -23.90 21.22 13.31
CA ALA A 777 -24.87 20.56 12.45
C ALA A 777 -24.50 20.71 10.96
N ASP A 778 -24.85 19.70 10.15
CA ASP A 778 -24.61 19.63 8.70
C ASP A 778 -23.15 19.68 8.23
N SER A 779 -22.20 19.70 9.17
CA SER A 779 -20.77 19.60 8.87
C SER A 779 -20.34 18.17 8.55
N ILE A 780 -19.19 18.03 7.88
CA ILE A 780 -18.52 16.73 7.70
C ILE A 780 -18.22 16.08 9.06
N ASN A 781 -17.95 16.88 10.09
CA ASN A 781 -17.72 16.40 11.45
C ASN A 781 -18.95 15.66 11.99
N PHE A 782 -20.11 16.33 11.95
CA PHE A 782 -21.38 15.74 12.39
C PHE A 782 -21.76 14.49 11.61
N LYS A 783 -21.63 14.52 10.28
CA LYS A 783 -21.97 13.35 9.44
C LYS A 783 -21.06 12.15 9.75
N ASN A 784 -19.76 12.36 9.97
CA ASN A 784 -18.87 11.27 10.37
C ASN A 784 -19.15 10.78 11.80
N MET A 785 -19.57 11.65 12.72
CA MET A 785 -20.01 11.26 14.06
C MET A 785 -21.21 10.30 13.99
N LEU A 786 -22.26 10.67 13.26
CA LEU A 786 -23.47 9.86 13.11
C LEU A 786 -23.17 8.49 12.52
N CYS A 787 -22.33 8.46 11.48
CA CYS A 787 -21.96 7.20 10.88
C CYS A 787 -21.17 6.35 11.88
N MET A 788 -20.18 6.92 12.60
CA MET A 788 -19.40 6.17 13.60
C MET A 788 -20.26 5.67 14.76
N LEU A 789 -21.27 6.44 15.14
CA LEU A 789 -22.27 6.01 16.12
C LEU A 789 -22.99 4.74 15.63
N VAL A 790 -23.39 4.72 14.35
CA VAL A 790 -24.04 3.55 13.74
C VAL A 790 -23.12 2.33 13.73
N LEU A 791 -21.84 2.48 13.35
CA LEU A 791 -20.90 1.36 13.34
C LEU A 791 -20.58 0.82 14.74
N CYS A 792 -20.54 1.72 15.73
CA CYS A 792 -20.24 1.36 17.12
C CYS A 792 -21.51 1.15 17.96
N ILE A 793 -22.69 1.04 17.35
CA ILE A 793 -23.97 1.09 18.07
C ILE A 793 -24.11 -0.01 19.12
N ASP A 794 -23.57 -1.20 18.86
CA ASP A 794 -23.57 -2.30 19.82
C ASP A 794 -22.75 -1.94 21.06
N ASN A 795 -21.53 -1.43 20.88
CA ASN A 795 -20.67 -0.98 21.99
C ASN A 795 -21.30 0.18 22.77
N ILE A 796 -21.86 1.15 22.06
CA ILE A 796 -22.59 2.31 22.63
C ILE A 796 -23.77 1.82 23.48
N SER A 797 -24.58 0.90 22.93
CA SER A 797 -25.76 0.37 23.61
C SER A 797 -25.41 -0.41 24.88
N LEU A 798 -24.27 -1.09 24.93
CA LEU A 798 -23.82 -1.80 26.14
C LEU A 798 -23.38 -0.86 27.26
N ASN A 799 -22.84 0.31 26.92
CA ASN A 799 -22.12 1.17 27.85
C ASN A 799 -22.92 2.38 28.35
N ILE A 800 -24.10 2.64 27.79
CA ILE A 800 -24.91 3.83 28.08
C ILE A 800 -26.30 3.39 28.51
N ASP A 801 -26.89 4.10 29.46
CA ASP A 801 -28.25 3.86 29.92
C ASP A 801 -29.32 4.22 28.88
N LYS A 802 -30.56 3.83 29.19
CA LYS A 802 -31.72 4.07 28.32
C LYS A 802 -31.99 5.57 28.13
N ASP A 803 -31.77 6.37 29.17
CA ASP A 803 -32.04 7.81 29.17
C ASP A 803 -31.09 8.58 28.24
N GLY A 804 -29.80 8.20 28.22
CA GLY A 804 -28.82 8.76 27.29
C GLY A 804 -29.17 8.50 25.82
N ILE A 805 -29.62 7.28 25.49
CA ILE A 805 -30.06 6.91 24.14
C ILE A 805 -31.33 7.70 23.74
N LEU A 806 -32.29 7.83 24.66
CA LEU A 806 -33.52 8.58 24.42
C LEU A 806 -33.24 10.07 24.18
N THR A 807 -32.40 10.67 25.02
CA THR A 807 -32.01 12.09 24.90
C THR A 807 -31.33 12.37 23.56
N LEU A 808 -30.45 11.47 23.10
CA LEU A 808 -29.82 11.60 21.79
C LEU A 808 -30.84 11.50 20.66
N LYS A 809 -31.75 10.53 20.72
CA LYS A 809 -32.82 10.36 19.74
C LYS A 809 -33.69 11.63 19.64
N GLU A 810 -34.05 12.24 20.77
CA GLU A 810 -34.79 13.51 20.79
C GLU A 810 -34.00 14.68 20.20
N TYR A 811 -32.68 14.69 20.37
CA TYR A 811 -31.81 15.67 19.72
C TYR A 811 -31.79 15.47 18.20
N LEU A 812 -31.62 14.23 17.72
CA LEU A 812 -31.59 13.92 16.28
C LEU A 812 -32.89 14.29 15.57
N LYS A 813 -34.04 14.12 16.22
CA LYS A 813 -35.35 14.56 15.70
C LYS A 813 -35.46 16.06 15.44
N LYS A 814 -34.60 16.86 16.08
CA LYS A 814 -34.55 18.33 15.92
C LYS A 814 -33.54 18.77 14.87
N CYS A 815 -32.69 17.86 14.39
CA CYS A 815 -31.72 18.14 13.33
C CYS A 815 -32.37 18.14 11.94
N GLU A 816 -31.69 18.70 10.95
CA GLU A 816 -32.13 18.61 9.56
C GLU A 816 -32.19 17.13 9.12
N ILE A 817 -33.26 16.76 8.41
CA ILE A 817 -33.49 15.39 7.98
C ILE A 817 -32.45 15.05 6.90
N SER A 818 -31.50 14.19 7.27
CA SER A 818 -30.54 13.57 6.37
C SER A 818 -30.59 12.05 6.52
N GLU A 819 -30.08 11.34 5.52
CA GLU A 819 -30.04 9.88 5.54
C GLU A 819 -29.18 9.34 6.70
N GLU A 820 -28.09 10.03 7.04
CA GLU A 820 -27.26 9.69 8.20
C GLU A 820 -28.04 9.82 9.52
N VAL A 821 -28.86 10.87 9.66
CA VAL A 821 -29.74 11.06 10.82
C VAL A 821 -30.81 9.96 10.89
N GLN A 822 -31.49 9.68 9.77
CA GLN A 822 -32.52 8.64 9.71
C GLN A 822 -31.97 7.25 10.07
N ASN A 823 -30.80 6.88 9.53
CA ASN A 823 -30.16 5.61 9.83
C ASN A 823 -29.80 5.50 11.32
N ALA A 824 -29.28 6.58 11.92
CA ALA A 824 -28.98 6.62 13.34
C ALA A 824 -30.24 6.49 14.21
N GLU A 825 -31.32 7.21 13.87
CA GLU A 825 -32.60 7.15 14.59
C GLU A 825 -33.21 5.75 14.59
N ILE A 826 -33.27 5.10 13.41
CA ILE A 826 -33.83 3.75 13.26
C ILE A 826 -33.04 2.74 14.10
N LEU A 827 -31.71 2.82 14.08
CA LEU A 827 -30.87 1.89 14.85
C LEU A 827 -30.97 2.13 16.36
N LEU A 828 -31.03 3.39 16.80
CA LEU A 828 -31.25 3.73 18.21
C LEU A 828 -32.61 3.21 18.69
N GLU A 829 -33.66 3.29 17.87
CA GLU A 829 -34.99 2.74 18.15
C GLU A 829 -34.94 1.22 18.34
N LEU A 830 -34.27 0.49 17.43
CA LEU A 830 -34.09 -0.95 17.56
C LEU A 830 -33.33 -1.33 18.84
N LYS A 831 -32.28 -0.58 19.20
CA LYS A 831 -31.53 -0.83 20.44
C LYS A 831 -32.31 -0.53 21.72
N LEU A 832 -33.22 0.45 21.69
CA LEU A 832 -34.13 0.69 22.79
C LEU A 832 -35.08 -0.50 22.99
N GLN A 833 -35.65 -1.03 21.89
CA GLN A 833 -36.52 -2.21 21.93
C GLN A 833 -35.77 -3.44 22.46
N GLU A 834 -34.55 -3.72 21.97
CA GLU A 834 -33.72 -4.83 22.46
C GLU A 834 -33.41 -4.74 23.96
N LYS A 835 -33.32 -3.52 24.52
CA LYS A 835 -33.11 -3.33 25.97
C LYS A 835 -34.38 -3.55 26.77
N GLU A 836 -35.52 -3.05 26.28
CA GLU A 836 -36.83 -3.26 26.92
C GLU A 836 -37.17 -4.75 27.01
N GLU A 837 -36.86 -5.52 25.96
CA GLU A 837 -37.04 -6.98 25.92
C GLU A 837 -36.11 -7.74 26.88
N ARG A 838 -34.96 -7.17 27.28
CA ARG A 838 -34.04 -7.80 28.25
C ARG A 838 -34.34 -7.45 29.70
N GLU A 839 -35.04 -6.34 29.93
CA GLU A 839 -35.45 -5.86 31.26
C GLU A 839 -36.81 -6.42 31.70
N CYS A 840 -37.61 -6.94 30.75
CA CYS A 840 -38.81 -7.74 30.98
C CYS A 840 -38.47 -9.24 31.10
#